data_AF-A0A960YKE9-F1
#
_entry.id   AF-A0A960YKE9-F1
#
_cell.length_a   1.000
_cell.length_b   1.000
_cell.length_c   1.000
_cell.angle_alpha   90.00
_cell.angle_beta   90.00
_cell.angle_gamma   90.00
#
_symmetry.space_group_name_H-M   'P 1'
#
loop_
_entity.id
_entity.type
_entity.pdbx_description
1 polymer ?
#
loop_
_entity_poly.entity_id
_entity_poly.type
_entity_poly.pdbx_seq_one_letter_code
_entity_poly.pdbx_strand_id
1 'polypeptide(L)'
;MKLNFDFRPFLVRLRSVLLCMCSLFAASCNNPGGSTRPMAELLAASNLQNHLIITGDYQPNPPGSVSGEANMNVSRYWNYRVRLREQFMSYGTGTGDCIPADRMQRFVGGGSDQIAGKWSDGTLKLGWYIGVLATEIHMLRHPAIYPGFGDSTDLHNAKAELYCALTAFERLDRFGEQKIWEFTAQGGLNLLGSKGFHWPDSPGFFIRDDVAAATGRALGLDSLRSDYAVIDDLARPAQTTHPALPFNKEMSQDQAIHMLLGLALARRLLPPNTTYNGVSLRDYAVNEARKIMDWVGRGSEWIIRDPVTPVIRHYGPIPWFDPWHPADWDHLSPVRRGPDARPFSYGFSRAEKIIDGRQQGVSPSARALWLSLQASAPAFQLIASLQNAQADNLHMIMTLAAIGDSWGSSTGLSLQQLASYEDFLLYPILNQVLHYSPGSLDGQLISDARNMLQSAPYAGPSIGGPAWSLDSHGWGSDNRFIRERKQQNQKGAAVLLESFNGLDYMLLHNLFYIAAPRYFQSVQFRSHSRIPDLSPPGWPVPAAAEIPPLGYVSFGTPRTIDRGESTEAMQVDIFLHYTDPDGDTDRVAVGHDLPGEGIVRKIGSKFEFTGPVYGAAKHRTSFTIYLQDEQGQRNEIDVPLEWNGRINHPPRVGAVIYLDRIVVGGTALGVPAWGTAEWNMTVYVVDPDYPMPEPGPFLITGMENLVAFPTSANTVKIITAWSLLQPHGAGTVTIRGFDTLGTSTEKEFTVQW
;
A
#
# COMPACT_ATOMS: atom_id res chain seq x y z
N MET A 1 23.45 -61.47 -3.86
CA MET A 1 23.07 -60.21 -3.18
C MET A 1 22.19 -60.55 -2.00
N LYS A 2 22.69 -60.43 -0.76
CA LYS A 2 21.89 -60.49 0.47
C LYS A 2 21.71 -59.05 0.96
N LEU A 3 20.48 -58.54 0.89
CA LEU A 3 20.10 -57.24 1.46
C LEU A 3 19.72 -57.47 2.93
N ASN A 4 20.52 -56.92 3.84
CA ASN A 4 20.17 -56.77 5.26
C ASN A 4 19.55 -55.39 5.45
N PHE A 5 18.27 -55.33 5.82
CA PHE A 5 17.64 -54.11 6.35
C PHE A 5 17.84 -54.06 7.86
N ASP A 6 18.50 -53.00 8.35
CA ASP A 6 18.70 -52.74 9.77
C ASP A 6 17.52 -51.93 10.33
N PHE A 7 16.64 -52.59 11.10
CA PHE A 7 15.43 -52.02 11.70
C PHE A 7 15.66 -51.29 13.04
N ARG A 8 16.92 -51.15 13.50
CA ARG A 8 17.26 -50.59 14.81
C ARG A 8 16.85 -49.12 15.07
N PRO A 9 16.86 -48.18 14.10
CA PRO A 9 16.52 -46.79 14.42
C PRO A 9 15.02 -46.57 14.70
N PHE A 10 14.14 -47.44 14.16
CA PHE A 10 12.69 -47.33 14.36
C PHE A 10 12.25 -47.77 15.77
N LEU A 11 12.86 -48.85 16.28
CA LEU A 11 12.55 -49.38 17.62
C LEU A 11 13.04 -48.47 18.76
N VAL A 12 14.13 -47.72 18.57
CA VAL A 12 14.62 -46.77 19.57
C VAL A 12 13.66 -45.58 19.73
N ARG A 13 13.09 -45.06 18.63
CA ARG A 13 12.10 -43.97 18.68
C ARG A 13 10.78 -44.41 19.30
N LEU A 14 10.31 -45.62 19.00
CA LEU A 14 9.07 -46.16 19.57
C LEU A 14 9.17 -46.37 21.10
N ARG A 15 10.34 -46.81 21.59
CA ARG A 15 10.57 -47.06 23.02
C ARG A 15 10.60 -45.77 23.85
N SER A 16 11.15 -44.69 23.30
CA SER A 16 11.17 -43.37 23.96
C SER A 16 9.77 -42.76 24.08
N VAL A 17 8.92 -42.94 23.06
CA VAL A 17 7.53 -42.47 23.08
C VAL A 17 6.70 -43.25 24.11
N LEU A 18 6.84 -44.58 24.17
CA LEU A 18 6.13 -45.41 25.14
C LEU A 18 6.56 -45.14 26.60
N LEU A 19 7.86 -44.93 26.85
CA LEU A 19 8.36 -44.60 28.19
C LEU A 19 7.86 -43.22 28.66
N CYS A 20 7.74 -42.25 27.74
CA CYS A 20 7.21 -40.93 28.05
C CYS A 20 5.72 -41.01 28.41
N MET A 21 4.92 -41.78 27.65
CA MET A 21 3.49 -41.97 27.95
C MET A 21 3.23 -42.70 29.28
N CYS A 22 4.00 -43.75 29.61
CA CYS A 22 3.83 -44.47 30.88
C CYS A 22 4.15 -43.62 32.11
N SER A 23 5.12 -42.70 32.00
CA SER A 23 5.50 -41.79 33.10
C SER A 23 4.42 -40.75 33.39
N LEU A 24 3.71 -40.30 32.35
CA LEU A 24 2.64 -39.31 32.45
C LEU A 24 1.35 -39.88 33.04
N PHE A 25 0.99 -41.12 32.69
CA PHE A 25 -0.17 -41.80 33.30
C PHE A 25 0.02 -42.08 34.80
N ALA A 26 1.24 -42.32 35.25
CA ALA A 26 1.52 -42.51 36.68
C ALA A 26 1.40 -41.20 37.50
N ALA A 27 1.69 -40.04 36.89
CA ALA A 27 1.61 -38.75 37.57
C ALA A 27 0.17 -38.20 37.69
N SER A 28 -0.74 -38.58 36.80
CA SER A 28 -2.12 -38.07 36.77
C SER A 28 -3.04 -38.69 37.83
N CYS A 29 -2.67 -39.81 38.46
CA CYS A 29 -3.59 -40.56 39.34
C CYS A 29 -3.49 -40.23 40.84
N ASN A 30 -2.54 -39.39 41.29
CA ASN A 30 -2.23 -39.26 42.72
C ASN A 30 -2.36 -37.85 43.32
N ASN A 31 -2.96 -36.87 42.64
CA ASN A 31 -3.04 -35.52 43.22
C ASN A 31 -4.35 -34.78 42.87
N PRO A 32 -5.40 -34.87 43.71
CA PRO A 32 -6.69 -34.20 43.46
C PRO A 32 -6.66 -32.66 43.64
N GLY A 33 -5.46 -32.05 43.76
CA GLY A 33 -5.26 -30.59 43.84
C GLY A 33 -4.18 -30.04 42.90
N GLY A 34 -3.71 -30.82 41.92
CA GLY A 34 -2.64 -30.40 40.99
C GLY A 34 -3.13 -29.41 39.92
N SER A 35 -2.47 -28.25 39.83
CA SER A 35 -2.77 -27.19 38.86
C SER A 35 -2.87 -27.69 37.41
N THR A 36 -3.69 -27.04 36.59
CA THR A 36 -3.91 -27.25 35.14
C THR A 36 -2.67 -27.13 34.23
N ARG A 37 -1.47 -26.93 34.79
CA ARG A 37 -0.20 -26.81 34.04
C ARG A 37 0.17 -28.00 33.15
N PRO A 38 0.00 -29.28 33.56
CA PRO A 38 0.44 -30.42 32.74
C PRO A 38 -0.30 -30.50 31.40
N MET A 39 -1.58 -30.09 31.37
CA MET A 39 -2.39 -30.18 30.16
C MET A 39 -2.08 -29.05 29.17
N ALA A 40 -1.75 -27.85 29.66
CA ALA A 40 -1.24 -26.76 28.83
C ALA A 40 0.14 -27.09 28.23
N GLU A 41 1.03 -27.73 29.00
CA GLU A 41 2.33 -28.20 28.51
C GLU A 41 2.18 -29.35 27.49
N LEU A 42 1.22 -30.26 27.68
CA LEU A 42 0.94 -31.34 26.73
C LEU A 42 0.34 -30.80 25.42
N LEU A 43 -0.56 -29.81 25.50
CA LEU A 43 -1.10 -29.12 24.31
C LEU A 43 -0.01 -28.33 23.58
N ALA A 44 0.90 -27.67 24.30
CA ALA A 44 2.06 -27.00 23.71
C ALA A 44 3.02 -28.01 23.04
N ALA A 45 3.21 -29.20 23.61
CA ALA A 45 3.99 -30.29 23.01
C ALA A 45 3.30 -30.89 21.77
N SER A 46 1.97 -30.95 21.74
CA SER A 46 1.22 -31.36 20.55
C SER A 46 1.29 -30.31 19.43
N ASN A 47 1.28 -29.01 19.77
CA ASN A 47 1.47 -27.94 18.79
C ASN A 47 2.89 -27.90 18.20
N LEU A 48 3.91 -28.37 18.95
CA LEU A 48 5.26 -28.57 18.40
C LEU A 48 5.30 -29.62 17.28
N GLN A 49 4.33 -30.55 17.20
CA GLN A 49 4.24 -31.50 16.08
C GLN A 49 3.76 -30.86 14.77
N ASN A 50 3.22 -29.63 14.82
CA ASN A 50 2.74 -28.92 13.63
C ASN A 50 3.83 -28.08 12.94
N HIS A 51 4.98 -27.86 13.58
CA HIS A 51 6.10 -27.15 12.97
C HIS A 51 7.06 -28.17 12.35
N LEU A 52 7.02 -28.30 11.02
CA LEU A 52 7.88 -29.22 10.31
C LEU A 52 9.20 -28.55 9.93
N ILE A 53 10.32 -29.12 10.40
CA ILE A 53 11.63 -28.87 9.81
C ILE A 53 11.86 -29.97 8.76
N ILE A 54 11.93 -29.58 7.49
CA ILE A 54 12.29 -30.50 6.40
C ILE A 54 13.80 -30.67 6.50
N THR A 55 14.32 -31.82 6.94
CA THR A 55 15.77 -32.04 7.08
C THR A 55 16.27 -33.13 6.14
N GLY A 56 17.46 -32.95 5.58
CA GLY A 56 18.27 -34.06 5.04
C GLY A 56 18.93 -33.83 3.69
N ASP A 57 18.67 -32.71 3.02
CA ASP A 57 19.10 -32.50 1.62
C ASP A 57 20.26 -31.48 1.48
N TYR A 58 20.62 -30.76 2.56
CA TYR A 58 21.64 -29.72 2.50
C TYR A 58 23.06 -30.27 2.26
N GLN A 59 23.79 -29.68 1.32
CA GLN A 59 25.16 -30.06 0.99
C GLN A 59 26.10 -28.85 1.13
N PRO A 60 27.03 -28.84 2.09
CA PRO A 60 27.93 -27.69 2.26
C PRO A 60 28.99 -27.59 1.15
N ASN A 61 29.21 -28.67 0.39
CA ASN A 61 30.23 -28.74 -0.65
C ASN A 61 29.60 -28.97 -2.03
N PRO A 62 30.16 -28.38 -3.09
CA PRO A 62 29.67 -28.62 -4.45
C PRO A 62 29.85 -30.08 -4.83
N PRO A 63 28.97 -30.65 -5.67
CA PRO A 63 29.16 -32.02 -6.12
C PRO A 63 30.36 -32.09 -7.05
N GLY A 64 31.26 -33.07 -6.82
CA GLY A 64 32.53 -33.18 -7.55
C GLY A 64 32.44 -33.42 -9.07
N SER A 65 31.24 -33.54 -9.65
CA SER A 65 30.99 -33.89 -11.05
C SER A 65 30.19 -32.87 -11.85
N VAL A 66 29.82 -31.72 -11.27
CA VAL A 66 28.93 -30.76 -11.92
C VAL A 66 29.78 -29.79 -12.76
N SER A 67 29.78 -29.98 -14.08
CA SER A 67 30.46 -29.09 -15.04
C SER A 67 29.47 -28.14 -15.72
N GLY A 68 29.92 -26.91 -15.97
CA GLY A 68 29.11 -25.86 -16.59
C GLY A 68 28.55 -24.85 -15.59
N GLU A 69 28.47 -23.60 -16.02
CA GLU A 69 28.05 -22.47 -15.18
C GLU A 69 26.61 -22.57 -14.71
N ALA A 70 25.66 -22.86 -15.61
CA ALA A 70 24.24 -22.97 -15.27
C ALA A 70 24.02 -24.08 -14.22
N ASN A 71 24.72 -25.18 -14.40
CA ASN A 71 24.77 -26.32 -13.51
C ASN A 71 25.24 -25.94 -12.09
N MET A 72 26.33 -25.18 -11.98
CA MET A 72 26.82 -24.70 -10.70
C MET A 72 25.86 -23.71 -10.04
N ASN A 73 25.31 -22.77 -10.81
CA ASN A 73 24.37 -21.77 -10.31
C ASN A 73 23.05 -22.40 -9.82
N VAL A 74 22.51 -23.38 -10.54
CA VAL A 74 21.31 -24.12 -10.09
C VAL A 74 21.63 -24.99 -8.88
N SER A 75 22.82 -25.59 -8.80
CA SER A 75 23.22 -26.34 -7.61
C SER A 75 23.30 -25.43 -6.38
N ARG A 76 23.84 -24.21 -6.51
CA ARG A 76 23.81 -23.20 -5.44
C ARG A 76 22.38 -22.80 -5.08
N TYR A 77 21.55 -22.55 -6.09
CA TYR A 77 20.15 -22.18 -5.90
C TYR A 77 19.41 -23.20 -5.03
N TRP A 78 19.46 -24.48 -5.39
CA TRP A 78 18.79 -25.53 -4.61
C TRP A 78 19.42 -25.73 -3.23
N ASN A 79 20.75 -25.59 -3.11
CA ASN A 79 21.39 -25.63 -1.81
C ASN A 79 20.90 -24.50 -0.88
N TYR A 80 20.69 -23.30 -1.44
CA TYR A 80 20.15 -22.15 -0.71
C TYR A 80 18.67 -22.37 -0.36
N ARG A 81 17.88 -22.95 -1.27
CA ARG A 81 16.47 -23.30 -1.00
C ARG A 81 16.33 -24.28 0.15
N VAL A 82 17.15 -25.34 0.15
CA VAL A 82 17.16 -26.31 1.24
C VAL A 82 17.62 -25.64 2.54
N ARG A 83 18.71 -24.87 2.51
CA ARG A 83 19.20 -24.12 3.68
C ARG A 83 18.15 -23.17 4.25
N LEU A 84 17.41 -22.46 3.41
CA LEU A 84 16.32 -21.58 3.82
C LEU A 84 15.24 -22.34 4.60
N ARG A 85 14.77 -23.47 4.05
CA ARG A 85 13.76 -24.33 4.70
C ARG A 85 14.25 -24.99 5.98
N GLU A 86 15.52 -25.38 6.03
CA GLU A 86 16.11 -26.11 7.15
C GLU A 86 16.52 -25.19 8.31
N GLN A 87 17.01 -23.99 8.00
CA GLN A 87 17.75 -23.17 8.97
C GLN A 87 17.18 -21.78 9.17
N PHE A 88 16.36 -21.25 8.26
CA PHE A 88 15.94 -19.85 8.30
C PHE A 88 14.44 -19.65 8.45
N MET A 89 13.64 -20.70 8.30
CA MET A 89 12.20 -20.55 8.26
C MET A 89 11.53 -21.83 8.76
N SER A 90 10.46 -21.68 9.53
CA SER A 90 9.57 -22.78 9.89
C SER A 90 8.45 -22.87 8.85
N TYR A 91 7.96 -24.09 8.56
CA TYR A 91 6.90 -24.32 7.59
C TYR A 91 5.58 -24.64 8.29
N GLY A 92 4.52 -23.87 7.99
CA GLY A 92 3.20 -23.99 8.63
C GLY A 92 2.35 -22.73 8.45
N THR A 93 1.11 -22.75 8.91
CA THR A 93 0.22 -21.57 8.89
C THR A 93 0.16 -20.84 10.24
N GLY A 94 0.94 -21.28 11.23
CA GLY A 94 0.96 -20.73 12.57
C GLY A 94 1.79 -19.45 12.69
N THR A 95 1.75 -18.85 13.88
CA THR A 95 2.53 -17.67 14.24
C THR A 95 4.02 -17.86 13.96
N GLY A 96 4.64 -16.92 13.23
CA GLY A 96 6.04 -16.97 12.80
C GLY A 96 6.37 -17.95 11.67
N ASP A 97 5.45 -18.84 11.29
CA ASP A 97 5.68 -19.76 10.18
C ASP A 97 5.68 -19.02 8.84
N CYS A 98 6.50 -19.53 7.92
CA CYS A 98 6.71 -19.05 6.56
C CYS A 98 7.21 -17.58 6.46
N ILE A 99 7.79 -17.06 7.55
CA ILE A 99 8.53 -15.79 7.57
C ILE A 99 10.04 -16.10 7.63
N PRO A 100 10.81 -15.81 6.57
CA PRO A 100 12.25 -16.05 6.58
C PRO A 100 12.99 -15.17 7.59
N ALA A 101 13.89 -15.78 8.36
CA ALA A 101 14.86 -15.06 9.17
C ALA A 101 15.81 -14.26 8.28
N ASP A 102 16.21 -13.10 8.75
CA ASP A 102 17.25 -12.26 8.16
C ASP A 102 18.61 -12.97 8.17
N ARG A 103 18.97 -13.44 9.37
CA ARG A 103 20.24 -14.11 9.62
C ARG A 103 20.21 -15.01 10.84
N MET A 104 21.09 -16.00 10.81
CA MET A 104 21.44 -16.86 11.93
C MET A 104 22.82 -16.48 12.46
N GLN A 105 22.96 -16.37 13.76
CA GLN A 105 24.17 -15.96 14.45
C GLN A 105 24.65 -17.09 15.35
N ARG A 106 25.86 -17.59 15.11
CA ARG A 106 26.50 -18.60 15.95
C ARG A 106 27.70 -18.02 16.67
N PHE A 107 27.66 -18.03 17.99
CA PHE A 107 28.76 -17.55 18.83
C PHE A 107 29.79 -18.65 19.02
N VAL A 108 31.03 -18.42 18.56
CA VAL A 108 32.13 -19.39 18.58
C VAL A 108 33.18 -18.93 19.59
N GLY A 109 33.61 -19.82 20.49
CA GLY A 109 34.74 -19.58 21.41
C GLY A 109 34.38 -19.30 22.87
N GLY A 110 33.11 -19.35 23.26
CA GLY A 110 32.63 -19.06 24.63
C GLY A 110 32.37 -20.27 25.54
N GLY A 111 32.76 -21.49 25.16
CA GLY A 111 32.47 -22.71 25.92
C GLY A 111 31.07 -23.33 25.68
N SER A 112 30.17 -22.59 25.03
CA SER A 112 28.89 -23.09 24.50
C SER A 112 28.60 -22.44 23.15
N ASP A 113 28.32 -23.26 22.14
CA ASP A 113 27.91 -22.79 20.81
C ASP A 113 26.46 -22.33 20.89
N GLN A 114 26.23 -21.02 21.08
CA GLN A 114 24.88 -20.45 21.07
C GLN A 114 24.46 -20.07 19.65
N ILE A 115 23.23 -20.38 19.29
CA ILE A 115 22.61 -20.04 18.01
C ILE A 115 21.45 -19.06 18.26
N ALA A 116 21.54 -17.89 17.65
CA ALA A 116 20.50 -16.87 17.69
C ALA A 116 19.93 -16.62 16.29
N GLY A 117 18.61 -16.50 16.17
CA GLY A 117 17.96 -16.08 14.93
C GLY A 117 17.48 -14.65 14.99
N LYS A 118 17.59 -13.91 13.88
CA LYS A 118 17.12 -12.53 13.77
C LYS A 118 16.11 -12.38 12.64
N TRP A 119 14.97 -11.74 12.90
CA TRP A 119 13.91 -11.49 11.90
C TRP A 119 13.77 -10.05 11.45
N SER A 120 14.19 -9.05 12.24
CA SER A 120 14.24 -7.63 11.83
C SER A 120 12.99 -7.22 11.00
N ASP A 121 13.17 -6.66 9.81
CA ASP A 121 12.08 -6.35 8.88
C ASP A 121 11.55 -7.62 8.18
N GLY A 122 10.88 -8.51 8.94
CA GLY A 122 10.47 -9.84 8.47
C GLY A 122 9.65 -9.82 7.17
N THR A 123 8.71 -8.89 7.04
CA THR A 123 7.91 -8.72 5.80
C THR A 123 8.74 -8.28 4.60
N LEU A 124 9.86 -7.58 4.78
CA LEU A 124 10.78 -7.31 3.68
C LEU A 124 11.28 -8.65 3.11
N LYS A 125 11.75 -9.57 3.95
CA LYS A 125 12.20 -10.89 3.49
C LYS A 125 11.06 -11.75 2.96
N LEU A 126 9.86 -11.62 3.52
CA LEU A 126 8.66 -12.28 3.02
C LEU A 126 8.34 -11.88 1.58
N GLY A 127 8.39 -10.58 1.26
CA GLY A 127 8.18 -10.08 -0.10
C GLY A 127 9.19 -10.64 -1.11
N TRP A 128 10.46 -10.70 -0.72
CA TRP A 128 11.50 -11.35 -1.53
C TRP A 128 11.25 -12.84 -1.72
N TYR A 129 10.81 -13.53 -0.66
CA TYR A 129 10.51 -14.96 -0.72
C TYR A 129 9.32 -15.28 -1.63
N ILE A 130 8.26 -14.47 -1.58
CA ILE A 130 7.13 -14.55 -2.52
C ILE A 130 7.65 -14.39 -3.96
N GLY A 131 8.56 -13.44 -4.21
CA GLY A 131 9.20 -13.26 -5.52
C GLY A 131 10.02 -14.47 -5.98
N VAL A 132 10.80 -15.09 -5.08
CA VAL A 132 11.55 -16.32 -5.36
C VAL A 132 10.58 -17.44 -5.75
N LEU A 133 9.51 -17.65 -4.99
CA LEU A 133 8.55 -18.72 -5.24
C LEU A 133 7.77 -18.51 -6.55
N ALA A 134 7.34 -17.28 -6.84
CA ALA A 134 6.66 -16.95 -8.09
C ALA A 134 7.54 -17.23 -9.33
N THR A 135 8.81 -16.85 -9.25
CA THR A 135 9.78 -17.08 -10.32
C THR A 135 10.19 -18.56 -10.42
N GLU A 136 10.30 -19.28 -9.30
CA GLU A 136 10.54 -20.73 -9.23
C GLU A 136 9.41 -21.51 -9.90
N ILE A 137 8.14 -21.23 -9.54
CA ILE A 137 6.96 -21.84 -10.17
C ILE A 137 6.94 -21.60 -11.68
N HIS A 138 7.30 -20.39 -12.12
CA HIS A 138 7.40 -20.09 -13.54
C HIS A 138 8.41 -21.00 -14.24
N MET A 139 9.63 -21.11 -13.70
CA MET A 139 10.68 -21.94 -14.31
C MET A 139 10.29 -23.43 -14.31
N LEU A 140 9.76 -23.94 -13.19
CA LEU A 140 9.33 -25.34 -13.05
C LEU A 140 8.19 -25.73 -14.00
N ARG A 141 7.33 -24.79 -14.38
CA ARG A 141 6.24 -25.01 -15.36
C ARG A 141 6.71 -25.02 -16.81
N HIS A 142 7.94 -24.61 -17.10
CA HIS A 142 8.49 -24.55 -18.45
C HIS A 142 9.74 -25.45 -18.59
N PRO A 143 9.65 -26.76 -18.35
CA PRO A 143 10.80 -27.67 -18.40
C PRO A 143 11.45 -27.75 -19.79
N ALA A 144 10.73 -27.39 -20.85
CA ALA A 144 11.30 -27.28 -22.20
C ALA A 144 12.27 -26.08 -22.35
N ILE A 145 12.08 -25.02 -21.55
CA ILE A 145 12.94 -23.83 -21.53
C ILE A 145 14.02 -23.98 -20.45
N TYR A 146 13.68 -24.60 -19.33
CA TYR A 146 14.55 -24.78 -18.16
C TYR A 146 14.80 -26.27 -17.85
N PRO A 147 15.44 -27.00 -18.77
CA PRO A 147 15.63 -28.45 -18.61
C PRO A 147 16.51 -28.75 -17.39
N GLY A 148 15.97 -29.58 -16.49
CA GLY A 148 16.67 -30.03 -15.28
C GLY A 148 16.66 -29.03 -14.12
N PHE A 149 15.90 -27.94 -14.22
CA PHE A 149 15.73 -27.02 -13.08
C PHE A 149 15.06 -27.71 -11.88
N GLY A 150 13.99 -28.47 -12.11
CA GLY A 150 13.28 -29.22 -11.07
C GLY A 150 12.28 -30.21 -11.66
N ASP A 151 11.51 -30.88 -10.81
CA ASP A 151 10.42 -31.78 -11.22
C ASP A 151 9.03 -31.33 -10.73
N SER A 152 8.02 -32.21 -10.88
CA SER A 152 6.66 -31.95 -10.41
C SER A 152 6.54 -31.86 -8.89
N THR A 153 7.43 -32.52 -8.14
CA THR A 153 7.50 -32.44 -6.68
C THR A 153 7.97 -31.06 -6.26
N ASP A 154 9.00 -30.53 -6.91
CA ASP A 154 9.45 -29.15 -6.68
C ASP A 154 8.36 -28.15 -7.00
N LEU A 155 7.61 -28.35 -8.10
CA LEU A 155 6.49 -27.50 -8.47
C LEU A 155 5.38 -27.52 -7.41
N HIS A 156 5.09 -28.70 -6.85
CA HIS A 156 4.14 -28.83 -5.75
C HIS A 156 4.63 -28.09 -4.50
N ASN A 157 5.89 -28.31 -4.11
CA ASN A 157 6.51 -27.68 -2.95
C ASN A 157 6.48 -26.15 -3.06
N ALA A 158 6.85 -25.61 -4.23
CA ALA A 158 6.87 -24.17 -4.47
C ALA A 158 5.46 -23.54 -4.38
N LYS A 159 4.42 -24.24 -4.88
CA LYS A 159 3.02 -23.79 -4.74
C LYS A 159 2.57 -23.79 -3.28
N ALA A 160 2.88 -24.86 -2.56
CA ALA A 160 2.50 -25.00 -1.15
C ALA A 160 3.20 -23.95 -0.27
N GLU A 161 4.47 -23.65 -0.53
CA GLU A 161 5.20 -22.57 0.14
C GLU A 161 4.71 -21.19 -0.26
N LEU A 162 4.30 -20.97 -1.51
CA LEU A 162 3.73 -19.68 -1.92
C LEU A 162 2.39 -19.43 -1.24
N TYR A 163 1.53 -20.45 -1.17
CA TYR A 163 0.33 -20.40 -0.35
C TYR A 163 0.66 -20.04 1.09
N CYS A 164 1.64 -20.72 1.68
CA CYS A 164 2.11 -20.46 3.05
C CYS A 164 2.58 -19.02 3.27
N ALA A 165 3.38 -18.49 2.35
CA ALA A 165 3.93 -17.13 2.45
C ALA A 165 2.84 -16.04 2.29
N LEU A 166 1.87 -16.25 1.39
CA LEU A 166 0.72 -15.36 1.24
C LEU A 166 -0.18 -15.40 2.48
N THR A 167 -0.41 -16.61 3.03
CA THR A 167 -1.11 -16.78 4.31
C THR A 167 -0.33 -16.16 5.47
N ALA A 168 1.00 -16.25 5.49
CA ALA A 168 1.79 -15.55 6.50
C ALA A 168 1.61 -14.03 6.39
N PHE A 169 1.55 -13.47 5.17
CA PHE A 169 1.29 -12.04 5.00
C PHE A 169 -0.11 -11.64 5.45
N GLU A 170 -1.15 -12.37 5.02
CA GLU A 170 -2.53 -12.11 5.45
C GLU A 170 -2.68 -12.21 6.98
N ARG A 171 -1.93 -13.11 7.63
CA ARG A 171 -1.90 -13.20 9.10
C ARG A 171 -1.37 -11.92 9.76
N LEU A 172 -0.31 -11.34 9.18
CA LEU A 172 0.33 -10.13 9.71
C LEU A 172 -0.54 -8.88 9.48
N ASP A 173 -1.34 -8.89 8.42
CA ASP A 173 -2.39 -7.92 8.10
C ASP A 173 -3.56 -8.08 9.09
N ARG A 174 -4.26 -9.22 9.03
CA ARG A 174 -5.48 -9.52 9.79
C ARG A 174 -5.37 -9.32 11.31
N PHE A 175 -4.19 -9.56 11.88
CA PHE A 175 -3.97 -9.42 13.32
C PHE A 175 -3.09 -8.22 13.67
N GLY A 176 -2.76 -7.36 12.71
CA GLY A 176 -1.81 -6.28 12.87
C GLY A 176 -2.22 -5.30 13.97
N GLU A 177 -3.45 -4.80 13.91
CA GLU A 177 -4.02 -3.83 14.87
C GLU A 177 -3.99 -4.41 16.29
N GLN A 178 -4.55 -5.61 16.43
CA GLN A 178 -4.61 -6.30 17.72
C GLN A 178 -3.21 -6.47 18.32
N LYS A 179 -2.22 -6.81 17.48
CA LYS A 179 -0.83 -7.02 17.90
C LYS A 179 -0.11 -5.73 18.23
N ILE A 180 -0.43 -4.60 17.59
CA ILE A 180 0.12 -3.31 18.03
C ILE A 180 -0.55 -2.90 19.34
N TRP A 181 -1.87 -3.02 19.44
CA TRP A 181 -2.62 -2.66 20.64
C TRP A 181 -2.14 -3.40 21.89
N GLU A 182 -1.97 -4.73 21.80
CA GLU A 182 -1.47 -5.58 22.89
C GLU A 182 -0.12 -5.11 23.45
N PHE A 183 0.66 -4.37 22.65
CA PHE A 183 2.00 -3.89 23.01
C PHE A 183 2.07 -2.38 23.26
N THR A 184 1.04 -1.61 22.90
CA THR A 184 0.97 -0.15 23.10
C THR A 184 0.70 0.23 24.56
N ALA A 185 1.08 -0.62 25.50
CA ALA A 185 1.15 -0.32 26.93
C ALA A 185 2.24 0.73 27.20
N GLN A 186 2.06 1.95 26.69
CA GLN A 186 2.79 3.12 27.14
C GLN A 186 2.46 3.32 28.62
N GLY A 187 3.37 2.88 29.49
CA GLY A 187 3.50 3.39 30.85
C GLY A 187 2.72 2.68 31.96
N GLY A 188 2.33 1.40 31.80
CA GLY A 188 1.67 0.66 32.89
C GLY A 188 0.23 1.07 33.16
N LEU A 189 -0.31 2.01 32.38
CA LEU A 189 -1.74 2.26 32.28
C LEU A 189 -2.28 1.29 31.22
N ASN A 190 -2.67 0.08 31.64
CA ASN A 190 -3.69 -0.63 30.88
C ASN A 190 -4.85 0.36 30.77
N LEU A 191 -5.14 0.88 29.58
CA LEU A 191 -6.35 1.70 29.38
C LEU A 191 -7.50 0.90 30.00
N LEU A 192 -8.17 1.47 31.00
CA LEU A 192 -9.26 0.81 31.72
C LEU A 192 -10.28 0.32 30.68
N GLY A 193 -10.47 -1.00 30.58
CA GLY A 193 -11.32 -1.65 29.57
C GLY A 193 -10.60 -2.33 28.40
N SER A 194 -9.27 -2.26 28.31
CA SER A 194 -8.47 -2.85 27.21
C SER A 194 -8.41 -4.39 27.20
N LYS A 195 -8.70 -5.07 28.31
CA LYS A 195 -8.72 -6.54 28.36
C LYS A 195 -9.96 -7.09 27.66
N GLY A 196 -9.74 -7.85 26.58
CA GLY A 196 -10.80 -8.48 25.79
C GLY A 196 -11.34 -7.60 24.66
N PHE A 197 -10.76 -6.41 24.44
CA PHE A 197 -11.06 -5.63 23.25
C PHE A 197 -10.39 -6.29 22.03
N HIS A 198 -11.19 -6.54 21.00
CA HIS A 198 -10.74 -7.03 19.71
C HIS A 198 -10.77 -5.87 18.72
N TRP A 199 -9.61 -5.52 18.18
CA TRP A 199 -9.55 -4.51 17.14
C TRP A 199 -10.20 -5.03 15.85
N PRO A 200 -10.99 -4.20 15.17
CA PRO A 200 -11.36 -4.50 13.80
C PRO A 200 -10.09 -4.55 12.95
N ASP A 201 -10.01 -5.58 12.10
CA ASP A 201 -9.00 -5.69 11.06
C ASP A 201 -9.04 -4.42 10.18
N SER A 202 -7.90 -3.77 9.97
CA SER A 202 -7.78 -2.65 9.01
C SER A 202 -6.99 -3.14 7.80
N PRO A 203 -7.67 -3.65 6.75
CA PRO A 203 -7.01 -4.31 5.64
C PRO A 203 -5.95 -3.42 4.99
N GLY A 204 -4.75 -3.98 4.84
CA GLY A 204 -3.58 -3.34 4.25
C GLY A 204 -2.56 -2.82 5.25
N PHE A 205 -2.91 -2.74 6.53
CA PHE A 205 -1.96 -2.48 7.59
C PHE A 205 -1.44 -3.78 8.19
N PHE A 206 -0.13 -4.00 8.10
CA PHE A 206 0.48 -5.21 8.62
C PHE A 206 1.60 -4.91 9.61
N ILE A 207 1.85 -5.86 10.51
CA ILE A 207 3.04 -5.83 11.37
C ILE A 207 4.26 -6.47 10.69
N ARG A 208 5.46 -6.13 11.16
CA ARG A 208 6.72 -6.58 10.53
C ARG A 208 6.95 -8.08 10.58
N ASP A 209 6.58 -8.71 11.68
CA ASP A 209 6.59 -10.15 11.88
C ASP A 209 5.74 -10.49 13.11
N ASP A 210 5.43 -11.78 13.26
CA ASP A 210 4.81 -12.34 14.46
C ASP A 210 5.65 -13.48 15.04
N VAL A 211 6.97 -13.46 14.90
CA VAL A 211 7.81 -14.61 15.23
C VAL A 211 7.89 -14.85 16.74
N ALA A 212 7.33 -15.98 17.18
CA ALA A 212 7.24 -16.33 18.58
C ALA A 212 8.29 -17.39 19.01
N ALA A 213 8.36 -17.64 20.32
CA ALA A 213 9.26 -18.63 20.91
C ALA A 213 9.11 -20.04 20.31
N ALA A 214 7.90 -20.41 19.89
CA ALA A 214 7.64 -21.72 19.28
C ALA A 214 8.40 -21.89 17.97
N THR A 215 8.37 -20.87 17.09
CA THR A 215 9.16 -20.82 15.85
C THR A 215 10.66 -20.92 16.12
N GLY A 216 11.16 -20.17 17.11
CA GLY A 216 12.59 -20.23 17.44
C GLY A 216 13.04 -21.60 17.94
N ARG A 217 12.23 -22.25 18.79
CA ARG A 217 12.49 -23.63 19.23
C ARG A 217 12.38 -24.64 18.09
N ALA A 218 11.42 -24.46 17.19
CA ALA A 218 11.28 -25.28 15.99
C ALA A 218 12.52 -25.15 15.10
N LEU A 219 13.22 -24.03 15.10
CA LEU A 219 14.47 -23.85 14.36
C LEU A 219 15.73 -24.25 15.15
N GLY A 220 15.58 -24.80 16.36
CA GLY A 220 16.70 -25.21 17.21
C GLY A 220 17.55 -24.03 17.68
N LEU A 221 16.94 -22.85 17.88
CA LEU A 221 17.63 -21.66 18.38
C LEU A 221 17.70 -21.63 19.90
N ASP A 222 18.75 -21.01 20.43
CA ASP A 222 18.90 -20.69 21.85
C ASP A 222 18.30 -19.33 22.20
N SER A 223 18.35 -18.38 21.27
CA SER A 223 17.74 -17.05 21.41
C SER A 223 17.13 -16.57 20.09
N LEU A 224 16.21 -15.62 20.17
CA LEU A 224 15.65 -14.98 18.97
C LEU A 224 15.48 -13.48 19.14
N ARG A 225 15.62 -12.76 18.04
CA ARG A 225 15.44 -11.30 17.93
C ARG A 225 14.49 -10.99 16.78
N SER A 226 13.22 -10.83 17.10
CA SER A 226 12.17 -10.43 16.15
C SER A 226 11.59 -9.08 16.53
N ASP A 227 10.92 -8.40 15.60
CA ASP A 227 10.19 -7.18 15.91
C ASP A 227 8.87 -7.50 16.65
N TYR A 228 8.47 -8.77 16.76
CA TYR A 228 7.42 -9.22 17.67
C TYR A 228 7.91 -9.39 19.12
N ALA A 229 9.00 -10.15 19.29
CA ALA A 229 9.56 -10.57 20.58
C ALA A 229 11.10 -10.68 20.55
N VAL A 230 11.75 -10.32 21.65
CA VAL A 230 13.16 -10.62 21.91
C VAL A 230 13.23 -11.64 23.04
N ILE A 231 13.89 -12.77 22.80
CA ILE A 231 13.98 -13.85 23.79
C ILE A 231 15.44 -14.26 23.92
N ASP A 232 16.04 -13.96 25.07
CA ASP A 232 17.46 -14.24 25.32
C ASP A 232 17.74 -15.71 25.65
N ASP A 233 16.73 -16.46 26.10
CA ASP A 233 16.83 -17.89 26.41
C ASP A 233 15.52 -18.60 26.08
N LEU A 234 15.51 -19.34 24.96
CA LEU A 234 14.35 -20.09 24.47
C LEU A 234 14.01 -21.34 25.28
N ALA A 235 14.92 -21.81 26.14
CA ALA A 235 14.62 -22.86 27.12
C ALA A 235 13.80 -22.30 28.30
N ARG A 236 13.82 -20.98 28.52
CA ARG A 236 13.08 -20.31 29.61
C ARG A 236 12.36 -19.04 29.11
N PRO A 237 11.51 -19.13 28.07
CA PRO A 237 10.97 -17.96 27.38
C PRO A 237 10.13 -17.08 28.32
N ALA A 238 9.39 -17.67 29.27
CA ALA A 238 8.58 -16.90 30.22
C ALA A 238 9.41 -15.97 31.14
N GLN A 239 10.71 -16.21 31.27
CA GLN A 239 11.62 -15.43 32.11
C GLN A 239 12.45 -14.41 31.32
N THR A 240 12.58 -14.60 30.00
CA THR A 240 13.52 -13.86 29.15
C THR A 240 12.85 -13.22 27.93
N THR A 241 11.53 -13.34 27.79
CA THR A 241 10.79 -12.66 26.73
C THR A 241 10.65 -11.19 27.08
N HIS A 242 11.25 -10.36 26.24
CA HIS A 242 11.08 -8.92 26.24
C HIS A 242 10.19 -8.55 25.06
N PRO A 243 9.09 -7.82 25.28
CA PRO A 243 8.32 -7.26 24.17
C PRO A 243 9.25 -6.34 23.36
N ALA A 244 9.26 -6.50 22.04
CA ALA A 244 9.89 -5.51 21.18
C ALA A 244 9.20 -4.15 21.42
N LEU A 245 9.97 -3.07 21.25
CA LEU A 245 9.43 -1.72 21.42
C LEU A 245 8.26 -1.51 20.45
N PRO A 246 7.14 -0.90 20.88
CA PRO A 246 5.90 -0.86 20.10
C PRO A 246 6.08 -0.28 18.69
N PHE A 247 6.95 0.72 18.57
CA PHE A 247 7.27 1.44 17.33
C PHE A 247 8.20 0.69 16.38
N ASN A 248 8.54 -0.56 16.69
CA ASN A 248 9.26 -1.43 15.76
C ASN A 248 8.30 -2.40 15.06
N LYS A 249 7.00 -2.39 15.37
CA LYS A 249 6.04 -3.38 14.88
C LYS A 249 5.28 -2.95 13.64
N GLU A 250 5.04 -1.65 13.51
CA GLU A 250 4.32 -1.05 12.39
C GLU A 250 5.05 -1.28 11.05
N MET A 251 4.26 -1.45 9.98
CA MET A 251 4.79 -1.41 8.62
C MET A 251 5.48 -0.08 8.33
N SER A 252 6.52 -0.13 7.52
CA SER A 252 7.16 1.05 6.93
C SER A 252 7.11 1.02 5.40
N GLN A 253 7.39 2.16 4.78
CA GLN A 253 7.40 2.33 3.32
C GLN A 253 8.26 1.30 2.57
N ASP A 254 9.43 0.95 3.08
CA ASP A 254 10.35 -0.03 2.48
C ASP A 254 9.77 -1.44 2.52
N GLN A 255 9.13 -1.83 3.63
CA GLN A 255 8.43 -3.11 3.75
C GLN A 255 7.29 -3.22 2.74
N ALA A 256 6.47 -2.18 2.61
CA ALA A 256 5.41 -2.13 1.62
C ALA A 256 5.96 -2.28 0.19
N ILE A 257 7.05 -1.56 -0.14
CA ILE A 257 7.68 -1.60 -1.47
C ILE A 257 8.22 -3.00 -1.81
N HIS A 258 8.90 -3.65 -0.87
CA HIS A 258 9.48 -4.98 -1.09
C HIS A 258 8.42 -6.09 -1.06
N MET A 259 7.30 -5.90 -0.36
CA MET A 259 6.12 -6.75 -0.52
C MET A 259 5.55 -6.63 -1.94
N LEU A 260 5.36 -5.42 -2.45
CA LEU A 260 4.88 -5.19 -3.83
C LEU A 260 5.79 -5.82 -4.89
N LEU A 261 7.11 -5.91 -4.65
CA LEU A 261 8.05 -6.63 -5.52
C LEU A 261 7.64 -8.10 -5.71
N GLY A 262 7.42 -8.82 -4.60
CA GLY A 262 7.02 -10.23 -4.65
C GLY A 262 5.66 -10.42 -5.30
N LEU A 263 4.70 -9.58 -4.91
CA LEU A 263 3.32 -9.65 -5.39
C LEU A 263 3.21 -9.31 -6.88
N ALA A 264 4.01 -8.36 -7.38
CA ALA A 264 4.10 -8.05 -8.81
C ALA A 264 4.65 -9.22 -9.64
N LEU A 265 5.67 -9.92 -9.14
CA LEU A 265 6.20 -11.12 -9.79
C LEU A 265 5.16 -12.25 -9.81
N ALA A 266 4.46 -12.48 -8.70
CA ALA A 266 3.37 -13.44 -8.64
C ALA A 266 2.27 -13.12 -9.68
N ARG A 267 1.83 -11.86 -9.75
CA ARG A 267 0.86 -11.39 -10.74
C ARG A 267 1.33 -11.58 -12.18
N ARG A 268 2.59 -11.31 -12.46
CA ARG A 268 3.15 -11.37 -13.82
C ARG A 268 3.38 -12.78 -14.32
N LEU A 269 3.92 -13.64 -13.46
CA LEU A 269 4.53 -14.91 -13.86
C LEU A 269 3.62 -16.12 -13.59
N LEU A 270 2.68 -16.02 -12.66
CA LEU A 270 1.74 -17.09 -12.38
C LEU A 270 0.58 -17.07 -13.39
N PRO A 271 0.31 -18.20 -14.06
CA PRO A 271 -0.92 -18.35 -14.82
C PRO A 271 -2.16 -18.28 -13.91
N PRO A 272 -3.31 -17.80 -14.41
CA PRO A 272 -4.54 -17.68 -13.61
C PRO A 272 -5.01 -19.00 -12.97
N ASN A 273 -4.67 -20.14 -13.58
CA ASN A 273 -5.02 -21.47 -13.07
C ASN A 273 -4.03 -22.03 -12.03
N THR A 274 -3.11 -21.21 -11.51
CA THR A 274 -2.16 -21.66 -10.49
C THR A 274 -2.86 -21.65 -9.14
N THR A 275 -3.41 -22.80 -8.75
CA THR A 275 -4.12 -22.95 -7.49
C THR A 275 -3.39 -23.86 -6.50
N TYR A 276 -3.67 -23.65 -5.22
CA TYR A 276 -3.31 -24.53 -4.11
C TYR A 276 -4.46 -24.49 -3.09
N ASN A 277 -4.95 -25.65 -2.62
CA ASN A 277 -6.14 -25.75 -1.76
C ASN A 277 -7.36 -24.98 -2.30
N GLY A 278 -7.56 -24.97 -3.63
CA GLY A 278 -8.67 -24.24 -4.27
C GLY A 278 -8.47 -22.73 -4.41
N VAL A 279 -7.45 -22.14 -3.77
CA VAL A 279 -7.16 -20.70 -3.84
C VAL A 279 -6.28 -20.38 -5.05
N SER A 280 -6.67 -19.38 -5.84
CA SER A 280 -5.83 -18.80 -6.90
C SER A 280 -4.69 -18.00 -6.30
N LEU A 281 -3.46 -18.52 -6.39
CA LEU A 281 -2.28 -17.86 -5.81
C LEU A 281 -1.96 -16.52 -6.46
N ARG A 282 -2.32 -16.37 -7.74
CA ARG A 282 -2.18 -15.12 -8.48
C ARG A 282 -3.15 -14.07 -7.95
N ASP A 283 -4.42 -14.41 -7.81
CA ASP A 283 -5.46 -13.45 -7.40
C ASP A 283 -5.31 -13.10 -5.93
N TYR A 284 -4.90 -14.07 -5.10
CA TYR A 284 -4.51 -13.83 -3.71
C TYR A 284 -3.39 -12.77 -3.63
N ALA A 285 -2.31 -12.91 -4.41
CA ALA A 285 -1.24 -11.92 -4.44
C ALA A 285 -1.71 -10.53 -4.92
N VAL A 286 -2.63 -10.46 -5.89
CA VAL A 286 -3.23 -9.18 -6.33
C VAL A 286 -4.04 -8.54 -5.23
N ASN A 287 -4.83 -9.33 -4.50
CA ASN A 287 -5.66 -8.84 -3.40
C ASN A 287 -4.80 -8.26 -2.27
N GLU A 288 -3.74 -8.98 -1.88
CA GLU A 288 -2.81 -8.50 -0.87
C GLU A 288 -2.08 -7.21 -1.30
N ALA A 289 -1.72 -7.08 -2.58
CA ALA A 289 -1.12 -5.85 -3.09
C ALA A 289 -2.11 -4.67 -3.06
N ARG A 290 -3.38 -4.93 -3.39
CA ARG A 290 -4.45 -3.94 -3.35
C ARG A 290 -4.64 -3.39 -1.95
N LYS A 291 -4.72 -4.27 -0.94
CA LYS A 291 -4.85 -3.87 0.46
C LYS A 291 -3.70 -2.94 0.89
N ILE A 292 -2.44 -3.32 0.60
CA ILE A 292 -1.26 -2.47 0.88
C ILE A 292 -1.43 -1.09 0.24
N MET A 293 -1.84 -1.04 -1.03
CA MET A 293 -2.01 0.20 -1.77
C MET A 293 -3.15 1.07 -1.26
N ASP A 294 -4.24 0.47 -0.81
CA ASP A 294 -5.38 1.17 -0.19
C ASP A 294 -4.97 1.81 1.13
N TRP A 295 -4.14 1.14 1.92
CA TRP A 295 -3.61 1.68 3.16
C TRP A 295 -2.57 2.80 2.93
N VAL A 296 -1.53 2.53 2.12
CA VAL A 296 -0.43 3.47 1.87
C VAL A 296 -0.90 4.74 1.16
N GLY A 297 -1.86 4.62 0.23
CA GLY A 297 -2.39 5.73 -0.56
C GLY A 297 -3.64 6.40 0.02
N ARG A 298 -4.10 5.97 1.20
CA ARG A 298 -5.35 6.41 1.83
C ARG A 298 -5.47 7.95 1.84
N GLY A 299 -6.62 8.45 1.39
CA GLY A 299 -6.93 9.89 1.38
C GLY A 299 -6.08 10.72 0.42
N SER A 300 -5.31 10.11 -0.49
CA SER A 300 -4.31 10.79 -1.35
C SER A 300 -3.21 11.52 -0.57
N GLU A 301 -3.10 11.29 0.73
CA GLU A 301 -2.09 11.93 1.58
C GLU A 301 -0.72 11.27 1.44
N TRP A 302 -0.71 9.99 1.08
CA TRP A 302 0.49 9.13 1.03
C TRP A 302 1.26 9.16 2.35
N ILE A 303 0.52 9.14 3.46
CA ILE A 303 1.04 9.04 4.82
C ILE A 303 0.57 7.72 5.42
N ILE A 304 1.50 6.84 5.77
CA ILE A 304 1.20 5.60 6.45
C ILE A 304 0.86 5.94 7.90
N ARG A 305 -0.36 5.63 8.32
CA ARG A 305 -0.86 5.89 9.67
C ARG A 305 -0.95 4.58 10.46
N ASP A 306 -0.79 4.69 11.78
CA ASP A 306 -0.99 3.61 12.73
C ASP A 306 -2.49 3.50 13.06
N PRO A 307 -3.16 2.38 12.75
CA PRO A 307 -4.60 2.22 12.97
C PRO A 307 -5.03 2.26 14.43
N VAL A 308 -4.12 2.01 15.39
CA VAL A 308 -4.49 1.89 16.81
C VAL A 308 -4.07 3.09 17.67
N THR A 309 -3.37 4.06 17.09
CA THR A 309 -2.90 5.26 17.80
C THR A 309 -3.65 6.52 17.31
N PRO A 310 -4.85 6.82 17.84
CA PRO A 310 -5.58 8.03 17.51
C PRO A 310 -4.77 9.25 17.95
N VAL A 311 -4.88 10.36 17.22
CA VAL A 311 -4.24 11.62 17.60
C VAL A 311 -4.91 12.12 18.88
N ILE A 312 -4.13 12.23 19.95
CA ILE A 312 -4.56 12.84 21.19
C ILE A 312 -4.48 14.37 21.00
N ARG A 313 -5.61 15.01 20.68
CA ARG A 313 -5.68 16.48 20.61
C ARG A 313 -5.84 17.06 22.01
N HIS A 314 -4.82 17.77 22.47
CA HIS A 314 -4.91 18.55 23.72
C HIS A 314 -5.78 19.79 23.48
N TYR A 315 -6.96 19.85 24.14
CA TYR A 315 -7.86 21.01 24.06
C TYR A 315 -7.74 21.97 25.26
N GLY A 316 -6.93 21.64 26.27
CA GLY A 316 -6.70 22.49 27.45
C GLY A 316 -5.38 23.31 27.44
N PRO A 317 -5.33 24.44 28.17
CA PRO A 317 -4.11 25.27 28.34
C PRO A 317 -3.01 24.60 29.18
N ILE A 318 -3.31 23.44 29.78
CA ILE A 318 -2.39 22.66 30.61
C ILE A 318 -2.17 21.31 29.91
N PRO A 319 -1.01 21.08 29.26
CA PRO A 319 -0.75 19.87 28.46
C PRO A 319 -0.86 18.55 29.23
N TRP A 320 -0.78 18.57 30.57
CA TRP A 320 -0.72 17.37 31.41
C TRP A 320 -1.99 17.10 32.23
N PHE A 321 -3.05 17.92 32.10
CA PHE A 321 -4.27 17.78 32.92
C PHE A 321 -5.54 18.11 32.13
N ASP A 322 -5.79 17.34 31.06
CA ASP A 322 -7.11 17.28 30.45
C ASP A 322 -7.60 15.83 30.55
N PRO A 323 -8.46 15.47 31.52
CA PRO A 323 -8.94 14.11 31.70
C PRO A 323 -9.93 13.65 30.61
N TRP A 324 -10.20 14.50 29.61
CA TRP A 324 -11.22 14.29 28.59
C TRP A 324 -10.66 14.36 27.16
N HIS A 325 -9.43 13.93 26.91
CA HIS A 325 -8.94 13.75 25.54
C HIS A 325 -9.86 12.77 24.80
N PRO A 326 -10.76 13.23 23.91
CA PRO A 326 -11.45 12.31 23.05
C PRO A 326 -10.35 11.78 22.12
N ALA A 327 -10.14 10.46 22.12
CA ALA A 327 -9.38 9.83 21.05
C ALA A 327 -10.02 10.25 19.72
N ASP A 328 -9.28 11.03 18.93
CA ASP A 328 -9.73 11.47 17.61
C ASP A 328 -9.47 10.32 16.63
N TRP A 329 -10.41 9.38 16.59
CA TRP A 329 -10.33 8.19 15.73
C TRP A 329 -10.34 8.54 14.24
N ASP A 330 -10.82 9.73 13.87
CA ASP A 330 -10.79 10.25 12.51
C ASP A 330 -9.38 10.74 12.11
N HIS A 331 -8.48 10.93 13.08
CA HIS A 331 -7.12 11.38 12.86
C HIS A 331 -6.14 10.38 13.48
N LEU A 332 -5.73 9.38 12.71
CA LEU A 332 -4.72 8.40 13.12
C LEU A 332 -3.32 9.02 13.10
N SER A 333 -2.46 8.67 14.06
CA SER A 333 -1.07 9.16 14.07
C SER A 333 -0.26 8.51 12.94
N PRO A 334 0.67 9.22 12.29
CA PRO A 334 1.61 8.58 11.35
C PRO A 334 2.44 7.51 12.06
N VAL A 335 2.79 6.44 11.35
CA VAL A 335 3.77 5.46 11.86
C VAL A 335 5.09 6.14 12.17
N ARG A 336 5.87 5.65 13.13
CA ARG A 336 7.15 6.29 13.51
C ARG A 336 8.25 6.04 12.50
N ARG A 337 8.18 4.95 11.73
CA ARG A 337 9.22 4.55 10.78
C ARG A 337 8.75 4.67 9.34
N GLY A 338 9.33 5.62 8.60
CA GLY A 338 8.99 5.87 7.19
C GLY A 338 7.50 6.15 6.95
N PRO A 339 6.85 7.07 7.70
CA PRO A 339 5.44 7.40 7.48
C PRO A 339 5.18 8.10 6.15
N ASP A 340 6.17 8.85 5.65
CA ASP A 340 5.97 9.75 4.52
C ASP A 340 6.29 9.06 3.18
N ALA A 341 5.27 8.44 2.59
CA ALA A 341 5.36 7.83 1.28
C ALA A 341 5.16 8.83 0.12
N ARG A 342 4.93 10.13 0.38
CA ARG A 342 4.70 11.15 -0.67
C ARG A 342 5.82 11.20 -1.71
N PRO A 343 7.13 11.13 -1.36
CA PRO A 343 8.20 11.12 -2.36
C PRO A 343 8.14 9.91 -3.31
N PHE A 344 7.51 8.82 -2.89
CA PHE A 344 7.39 7.56 -3.62
C PHE A 344 6.02 7.34 -4.26
N SER A 345 5.05 8.22 -3.97
CA SER A 345 3.64 8.12 -4.40
C SER A 345 3.46 7.85 -5.90
N TYR A 346 4.25 8.50 -6.76
CA TYR A 346 4.19 8.22 -8.20
C TYR A 346 4.67 6.80 -8.54
N GLY A 347 5.75 6.34 -7.92
CA GLY A 347 6.23 4.96 -8.06
C GLY A 347 5.21 3.93 -7.58
N PHE A 348 4.58 4.17 -6.43
CA PHE A 348 3.51 3.34 -5.89
C PHE A 348 2.30 3.28 -6.84
N SER A 349 1.77 4.43 -7.27
CA SER A 349 0.65 4.52 -8.22
C SER A 349 0.95 3.81 -9.56
N ARG A 350 2.21 3.85 -10.02
CA ARG A 350 2.65 3.11 -11.20
C ARG A 350 2.74 1.60 -10.95
N ALA A 351 3.25 1.19 -9.80
CA ALA A 351 3.32 -0.22 -9.42
C ALA A 351 1.92 -0.85 -9.28
N GLU A 352 0.99 -0.15 -8.63
CA GLU A 352 -0.43 -0.52 -8.52
C GLU A 352 -1.04 -0.81 -9.90
N LYS A 353 -0.86 0.12 -10.84
CA LYS A 353 -1.35 -0.03 -12.22
C LYS A 353 -0.89 -1.31 -12.91
N ILE A 354 0.32 -1.77 -12.59
CA ILE A 354 0.87 -2.99 -13.17
C ILE A 354 0.31 -4.24 -12.48
N ILE A 355 0.04 -4.16 -11.17
CA ILE A 355 -0.41 -5.30 -10.39
C ILE A 355 -1.93 -5.52 -10.55
N ASP A 356 -2.73 -4.48 -10.31
CA ASP A 356 -4.19 -4.59 -10.23
C ASP A 356 -4.93 -3.77 -11.31
N GLY A 357 -4.22 -2.92 -12.05
CA GLY A 357 -4.80 -2.06 -13.10
C GLY A 357 -5.33 -0.71 -12.62
N ARG A 358 -5.34 -0.44 -11.31
CA ARG A 358 -5.74 0.85 -10.72
C ARG A 358 -4.61 1.85 -10.81
N GLN A 359 -4.95 3.14 -10.77
CA GLN A 359 -3.94 4.18 -10.70
C GLN A 359 -4.44 5.28 -9.79
N GLN A 360 -3.93 5.30 -8.55
CA GLN A 360 -4.25 6.36 -7.61
C GLN A 360 -3.73 7.74 -8.06
N GLY A 361 -4.46 8.78 -7.65
CA GLY A 361 -4.09 10.17 -7.90
C GLY A 361 -2.78 10.55 -7.19
N VAL A 362 -1.91 11.27 -7.89
CA VAL A 362 -0.63 11.76 -7.37
C VAL A 362 -0.52 13.25 -7.64
N SER A 363 -0.01 14.00 -6.66
CA SER A 363 0.16 15.44 -6.82
C SER A 363 1.15 15.76 -7.95
N PRO A 364 0.97 16.88 -8.69
CA PRO A 364 1.90 17.28 -9.74
C PRO A 364 3.35 17.43 -9.24
N SER A 365 3.54 17.88 -7.99
CA SER A 365 4.87 18.03 -7.37
C SER A 365 5.53 16.69 -7.10
N ALA A 366 4.81 15.71 -6.55
CA ALA A 366 5.36 14.37 -6.32
C ALA A 366 5.69 13.65 -7.64
N ARG A 367 4.86 13.84 -8.67
CA ARG A 367 5.16 13.37 -10.03
C ARG A 367 6.43 14.02 -10.58
N ALA A 368 6.57 15.34 -10.48
CA ALA A 368 7.75 16.06 -10.96
C ALA A 368 9.03 15.61 -10.24
N LEU A 369 8.95 15.42 -8.92
CA LEU A 369 10.04 14.86 -8.11
C LEU A 369 10.41 13.45 -8.57
N TRP A 370 9.43 12.58 -8.80
CA TRP A 370 9.71 11.21 -9.26
C TRP A 370 10.35 11.17 -10.66
N LEU A 371 9.90 12.04 -11.57
CA LEU A 371 10.49 12.12 -12.90
C LEU A 371 11.91 12.71 -12.89
N SER A 372 12.26 13.56 -11.91
CA SER A 372 13.64 14.05 -11.79
C SER A 372 14.63 12.97 -11.34
N LEU A 373 14.17 11.93 -10.64
CA LEU A 373 14.98 10.76 -10.26
C LEU A 373 15.46 9.93 -11.46
N GLN A 374 14.80 10.06 -12.61
CA GLN A 374 15.20 9.39 -13.86
C GLN A 374 16.53 9.93 -14.41
N ALA A 375 16.77 11.23 -14.22
CA ALA A 375 17.73 12.02 -14.96
C ALA A 375 19.08 12.09 -14.23
N SER A 376 19.86 11.03 -14.38
CA SER A 376 21.28 10.94 -14.02
C SER A 376 21.64 11.07 -12.53
N ALA A 377 22.79 10.46 -12.23
CA ALA A 377 23.66 10.62 -11.06
C ALA A 377 23.41 11.84 -10.13
N PRO A 378 23.40 13.10 -10.61
CA PRO A 378 23.46 14.26 -9.73
C PRO A 378 22.13 14.56 -9.02
N ALA A 379 20.99 14.27 -9.67
CA ALA A 379 19.68 14.44 -9.06
C ALA A 379 19.47 13.42 -7.92
N PHE A 380 19.93 12.19 -8.13
CA PHE A 380 19.96 11.16 -7.08
C PHE A 380 20.91 11.56 -5.94
N GLN A 381 22.12 12.05 -6.24
CA GLN A 381 23.06 12.50 -5.21
C GLN A 381 22.47 13.59 -4.29
N LEU A 382 21.64 14.49 -4.82
CA LEU A 382 20.96 15.49 -4.00
C LEU A 382 20.02 14.83 -2.98
N ILE A 383 19.16 13.91 -3.41
CA ILE A 383 18.21 13.21 -2.52
C ILE A 383 18.95 12.25 -1.57
N ALA A 384 19.97 11.56 -2.07
CA ALA A 384 20.83 10.68 -1.29
C ALA A 384 21.67 11.45 -0.24
N SER A 385 22.00 12.73 -0.49
CA SER A 385 22.72 13.59 0.45
C SER A 385 21.85 14.11 1.61
N LEU A 386 20.53 14.11 1.47
CA LEU A 386 19.63 14.67 2.48
C LEU A 386 19.40 13.73 3.68
N GLN A 387 19.76 12.45 3.61
CA GLN A 387 19.41 11.45 4.64
C GLN A 387 20.55 10.51 5.07
N ASN A 388 21.81 10.81 4.75
CA ASN A 388 23.00 10.05 5.21
C ASN A 388 23.07 8.54 4.88
N ALA A 389 22.10 7.95 4.16
CA ALA A 389 22.14 6.57 3.69
C ALA A 389 21.68 6.49 2.23
N GLN A 390 22.63 6.53 1.30
CA GLN A 390 22.33 6.56 -0.14
C GLN A 390 21.61 5.28 -0.60
N ALA A 391 22.00 4.11 -0.08
CA ALA A 391 21.42 2.84 -0.48
C ALA A 391 19.95 2.64 -0.01
N ASP A 392 19.60 3.11 1.19
CA ASP A 392 18.29 2.87 1.81
C ASP A 392 17.15 3.42 0.93
N ASN A 393 17.31 4.62 0.36
CA ASN A 393 16.32 5.16 -0.58
C ASN A 393 16.49 4.62 -2.01
N LEU A 394 17.71 4.32 -2.43
CA LEU A 394 18.00 3.86 -3.79
C LEU A 394 17.22 2.59 -4.14
N HIS A 395 17.27 1.59 -3.27
CA HIS A 395 16.60 0.32 -3.53
C HIS A 395 15.09 0.48 -3.61
N MET A 396 14.49 1.37 -2.81
CA MET A 396 13.06 1.68 -2.85
C MET A 396 12.65 2.31 -4.18
N ILE A 397 13.41 3.32 -4.63
CA ILE A 397 13.20 4.00 -5.92
C ILE A 397 13.30 2.98 -7.06
N MET A 398 14.39 2.20 -7.08
CA MET A 398 14.65 1.23 -8.14
C MET A 398 13.61 0.11 -8.16
N THR A 399 13.13 -0.35 -6.99
CA THR A 399 12.07 -1.36 -6.89
C THR A 399 10.78 -0.86 -7.52
N LEU A 400 10.27 0.29 -7.07
CA LEU A 400 9.02 0.85 -7.60
C LEU A 400 9.14 1.25 -9.08
N ALA A 401 10.29 1.79 -9.50
CA ALA A 401 10.53 2.10 -10.90
C ALA A 401 10.55 0.84 -11.77
N ALA A 402 11.15 -0.25 -11.28
CA ALA A 402 11.20 -1.53 -11.97
C ALA A 402 9.82 -2.17 -12.09
N ILE A 403 8.99 -2.11 -11.03
CA ILE A 403 7.62 -2.66 -11.03
C ILE A 403 6.67 -1.84 -11.89
N GLY A 404 6.72 -0.50 -11.77
CA GLY A 404 5.74 0.41 -12.38
C GLY A 404 6.06 0.84 -13.82
N ASP A 405 7.18 0.38 -14.36
CA ASP A 405 7.82 0.94 -15.56
C ASP A 405 7.75 2.48 -15.55
N SER A 406 8.18 3.06 -14.43
CA SER A 406 7.73 4.41 -14.03
C SER A 406 8.27 5.53 -14.92
N TRP A 407 9.29 5.25 -15.74
CA TRP A 407 9.90 6.19 -16.68
C TRP A 407 9.74 5.74 -18.15
N GLY A 408 8.79 4.82 -18.41
CA GLY A 408 8.49 4.30 -19.75
C GLY A 408 9.70 3.67 -20.44
N SER A 409 9.91 3.99 -21.73
CA SER A 409 10.99 3.41 -22.54
C SER A 409 12.40 3.66 -22.00
N SER A 410 12.58 4.64 -21.12
CA SER A 410 13.86 4.96 -20.47
C SER A 410 14.07 4.23 -19.14
N THR A 411 13.05 3.55 -18.60
CA THR A 411 13.15 2.89 -17.29
C THR A 411 14.35 1.94 -17.20
N GLY A 412 14.49 1.04 -18.18
CA GLY A 412 15.57 0.06 -18.18
C GLY A 412 16.96 0.69 -18.15
N LEU A 413 17.19 1.75 -18.94
CA LEU A 413 18.48 2.46 -18.98
C LEU A 413 18.74 3.23 -17.67
N SER A 414 17.74 3.93 -17.14
CA SER A 414 17.87 4.64 -15.86
C SER A 414 18.14 3.67 -14.70
N LEU A 415 17.49 2.50 -14.68
CA LEU A 415 17.77 1.46 -13.68
C LEU A 415 19.18 0.89 -13.80
N GLN A 416 19.71 0.69 -15.01
CA GLN A 416 21.10 0.25 -15.19
C GLN A 416 22.11 1.29 -14.67
N GLN A 417 21.85 2.57 -14.95
CA GLN A 417 22.70 3.66 -14.44
C GLN A 417 22.65 3.73 -12.90
N LEU A 418 21.45 3.67 -12.31
CA LEU A 418 21.27 3.66 -10.86
C LEU A 418 21.88 2.40 -10.21
N ALA A 419 21.79 1.24 -10.85
CA ALA A 419 22.36 -0.01 -10.36
C ALA A 419 23.89 0.07 -10.21
N SER A 420 24.56 0.88 -11.04
CA SER A 420 26.02 1.00 -11.03
C SER A 420 26.61 1.60 -9.73
N TYR A 421 25.79 2.27 -8.91
CA TYR A 421 26.23 2.86 -7.64
C TYR A 421 26.55 1.82 -6.57
N GLU A 422 25.65 0.85 -6.41
CA GLU A 422 25.70 -0.14 -5.33
C GLU A 422 25.77 -1.59 -5.84
N ASP A 423 26.02 -1.75 -7.14
CA ASP A 423 25.94 -3.02 -7.90
C ASP A 423 24.54 -3.68 -7.78
N PHE A 424 23.47 -2.88 -7.84
CA PHE A 424 22.07 -3.34 -7.70
C PHE A 424 21.47 -3.88 -9.01
N LEU A 425 22.16 -4.86 -9.61
CA LEU A 425 21.81 -5.44 -10.92
C LEU A 425 20.42 -6.09 -10.96
N LEU A 426 19.85 -6.43 -9.81
CA LEU A 426 18.55 -7.09 -9.72
C LEU A 426 17.42 -6.25 -10.33
N TYR A 427 17.38 -4.94 -10.07
CA TYR A 427 16.24 -4.10 -10.47
C TYR A 427 16.10 -3.87 -11.99
N PRO A 428 17.17 -3.62 -12.78
CA PRO A 428 17.03 -3.58 -14.24
C PRO A 428 16.60 -4.95 -14.82
N ILE A 429 17.03 -6.06 -14.23
CA ILE A 429 16.59 -7.41 -14.65
C ILE A 429 15.13 -7.65 -14.25
N LEU A 430 14.71 -7.19 -13.06
CA LEU A 430 13.31 -7.23 -12.61
C LEU A 430 12.40 -6.49 -13.60
N ASN A 431 12.77 -5.28 -14.00
CA ASN A 431 12.01 -4.51 -14.99
C ASN A 431 11.92 -5.25 -16.34
N GLN A 432 13.03 -5.86 -16.79
CA GLN A 432 13.04 -6.70 -17.99
C GLN A 432 12.02 -7.85 -17.91
N VAL A 433 11.98 -8.57 -16.79
CA VAL A 433 11.05 -9.70 -16.58
C VAL A 433 9.60 -9.23 -16.52
N LEU A 434 9.33 -8.10 -15.87
CA LEU A 434 7.97 -7.60 -15.69
C LEU A 434 7.36 -7.04 -16.97
N HIS A 435 8.12 -6.32 -17.80
CA HIS A 435 7.55 -5.50 -18.89
C HIS A 435 7.94 -5.93 -20.30
N TYR A 436 9.01 -6.72 -20.45
CA TYR A 436 9.58 -6.99 -21.76
C TYR A 436 9.62 -8.49 -22.06
N SER A 437 9.87 -8.82 -23.33
CA SER A 437 10.01 -10.22 -23.75
C SER A 437 11.39 -10.76 -23.39
N PRO A 438 11.53 -12.05 -23.05
CA PRO A 438 12.83 -12.66 -22.80
C PRO A 438 13.82 -12.45 -23.96
N GLY A 439 15.10 -12.27 -23.65
CA GLY A 439 16.20 -12.22 -24.62
C GLY A 439 16.73 -10.83 -24.99
N SER A 440 16.14 -9.74 -24.49
CA SER A 440 16.60 -8.36 -24.77
C SER A 440 17.47 -7.73 -23.68
N LEU A 441 18.04 -8.54 -22.76
CA LEU A 441 18.99 -8.01 -21.78
C LEU A 441 20.25 -7.48 -22.47
N ASP A 442 20.73 -6.34 -21.97
CA ASP A 442 22.01 -5.76 -22.36
C ASP A 442 23.18 -6.73 -22.11
N GLY A 443 24.18 -6.70 -22.98
CA GLY A 443 25.32 -7.62 -22.95
C GLY A 443 26.20 -7.45 -21.70
N GLN A 444 26.39 -6.20 -21.25
CA GLN A 444 27.15 -5.90 -20.03
C GLN A 444 26.37 -6.37 -18.80
N LEU A 445 25.07 -6.07 -18.74
CA LEU A 445 24.20 -6.53 -17.64
C LEU A 445 24.17 -8.06 -17.52
N ILE A 446 24.17 -8.78 -18.66
CA ILE A 446 24.31 -10.25 -18.68
C ILE A 446 25.64 -10.69 -18.07
N SER A 447 26.75 -10.07 -18.50
CA SER A 447 28.09 -10.41 -18.01
C SER A 447 28.19 -10.18 -16.50
N ASP A 448 27.72 -9.04 -16.01
CA ASP A 448 27.81 -8.67 -14.61
C ASP A 448 26.93 -9.56 -13.72
N ALA A 449 25.71 -9.87 -14.16
CA ALA A 449 24.83 -10.79 -13.45
C ALA A 449 25.43 -12.21 -13.34
N ARG A 450 26.04 -12.71 -14.42
CA ARG A 450 26.73 -14.01 -14.41
C ARG A 450 27.91 -14.03 -13.44
N ASN A 451 28.77 -13.03 -13.52
CA ASN A 451 29.91 -12.90 -12.60
C ASN A 451 29.45 -12.86 -11.13
N MET A 452 28.37 -12.12 -10.85
CA MET A 452 27.78 -12.02 -9.51
C MET A 452 27.19 -13.35 -9.03
N LEU A 453 26.50 -14.10 -9.90
CA LEU A 453 25.98 -15.43 -9.55
C LEU A 453 27.10 -16.45 -9.33
N GLN A 454 28.18 -16.36 -10.09
CA GLN A 454 29.34 -17.23 -9.96
C GLN A 454 30.17 -16.96 -8.69
N SER A 455 30.16 -15.72 -8.20
CA SER A 455 30.91 -15.31 -7.00
C SER A 455 30.27 -15.78 -5.70
N ALA A 456 29.00 -16.20 -5.74
CA ALA A 456 28.28 -16.63 -4.54
C ALA A 456 28.88 -17.91 -3.91
N PRO A 457 29.06 -17.93 -2.57
CA PRO A 457 29.60 -19.09 -1.87
C PRO A 457 28.64 -20.28 -1.96
N TYR A 458 29.13 -21.48 -2.28
CA TYR A 458 28.25 -22.64 -2.46
C TYR A 458 27.42 -23.00 -1.22
N ALA A 459 28.05 -22.93 -0.04
CA ALA A 459 27.41 -23.18 1.27
C ALA A 459 26.41 -22.09 1.71
N GLY A 460 26.28 -21.02 0.93
CA GLY A 460 25.45 -19.89 1.29
C GLY A 460 26.22 -18.71 1.91
N PRO A 461 25.62 -17.52 1.83
CA PRO A 461 26.24 -16.29 2.34
C PRO A 461 26.47 -16.38 3.85
N SER A 462 27.67 -15.98 4.28
CA SER A 462 28.06 -15.89 5.69
C SER A 462 29.25 -14.93 5.90
N ILE A 463 29.39 -14.39 7.11
CA ILE A 463 30.54 -13.59 7.56
C ILE A 463 31.01 -14.00 8.96
N GLY A 464 32.28 -13.75 9.26
CA GLY A 464 32.88 -13.99 10.57
C GLY A 464 33.27 -15.44 10.84
N GLY A 465 33.61 -15.74 12.11
CA GLY A 465 34.16 -17.02 12.55
C GLY A 465 35.67 -17.20 12.29
N PRO A 466 36.30 -18.24 12.88
CA PRO A 466 37.76 -18.44 12.85
C PRO A 466 38.33 -18.89 11.50
N ALA A 467 37.48 -19.40 10.61
CA ALA A 467 37.86 -19.85 9.26
C ALA A 467 37.46 -18.83 8.18
N TRP A 468 37.20 -17.58 8.55
CA TRP A 468 36.74 -16.58 7.60
C TRP A 468 37.82 -16.28 6.55
N SER A 469 37.54 -16.66 5.30
CA SER A 469 38.26 -16.08 4.15
C SER A 469 37.58 -14.78 3.74
N LEU A 470 38.35 -13.84 3.20
CA LEU A 470 37.89 -12.55 2.65
C LEU A 470 36.93 -12.71 1.45
N ASP A 471 36.46 -13.92 1.16
CA ASP A 471 35.82 -14.34 -0.08
C ASP A 471 34.29 -14.35 0.00
N SER A 472 33.68 -13.51 0.84
CA SER A 472 32.21 -13.35 0.74
C SER A 472 31.79 -12.76 -0.61
N HIS A 473 32.74 -12.21 -1.38
CA HIS A 473 32.58 -11.73 -2.76
C HIS A 473 31.31 -10.88 -2.98
N GLY A 474 30.95 -10.08 -1.97
CA GLY A 474 29.78 -9.22 -1.99
C GLY A 474 28.47 -9.83 -1.46
N TRP A 475 28.48 -11.07 -1.00
CA TRP A 475 27.32 -11.74 -0.41
C TRP A 475 27.36 -11.75 1.13
N GLY A 476 28.17 -10.87 1.74
CA GLY A 476 28.36 -10.79 3.19
C GLY A 476 27.32 -9.94 3.92
N SER A 477 26.10 -9.83 3.40
CA SER A 477 25.01 -9.09 4.04
C SER A 477 23.71 -9.88 4.00
N ASP A 478 22.72 -9.38 4.73
CA ASP A 478 21.40 -9.98 4.86
C ASP A 478 20.50 -9.84 3.63
N ASN A 479 20.79 -8.86 2.79
CA ASN A 479 20.31 -8.76 1.42
C ASN A 479 21.24 -7.79 0.67
N ARG A 480 21.88 -8.27 -0.38
CA ARG A 480 22.85 -7.53 -1.20
C ARG A 480 22.23 -6.30 -1.85
N PHE A 481 20.97 -6.36 -2.28
CA PHE A 481 20.32 -5.35 -3.11
C PHE A 481 19.59 -4.25 -2.33
N ILE A 482 19.70 -4.26 -0.99
CA ILE A 482 19.19 -3.19 -0.12
C ILE A 482 20.29 -2.60 0.77
N ARG A 483 21.50 -3.17 0.72
CA ARG A 483 22.65 -2.74 1.54
C ARG A 483 23.69 -2.08 0.66
N GLU A 484 24.39 -1.10 1.21
CA GLU A 484 25.49 -0.44 0.51
C GLU A 484 26.58 -1.45 0.14
N ARG A 485 27.28 -1.21 -0.97
CA ARG A 485 28.39 -2.03 -1.46
C ARG A 485 29.49 -2.24 -0.42
N LYS A 486 29.73 -1.23 0.43
CA LYS A 486 30.70 -1.32 1.53
C LYS A 486 30.26 -2.26 2.65
N GLN A 487 28.95 -2.46 2.82
CA GLN A 487 28.36 -3.34 3.83
C GLN A 487 28.36 -4.81 3.37
N GLN A 488 28.31 -5.04 2.05
CA GLN A 488 28.31 -6.37 1.43
C GLN A 488 29.60 -7.19 1.63
N ASN A 489 30.70 -6.55 2.05
CA ASN A 489 32.02 -7.18 2.26
C ASN A 489 32.57 -6.94 3.68
N GLN A 490 31.69 -6.73 4.66
CA GLN A 490 32.16 -6.48 6.03
C GLN A 490 32.86 -7.70 6.61
N LYS A 491 33.95 -7.43 7.34
CA LYS A 491 34.59 -8.43 8.19
C LYS A 491 33.65 -8.70 9.36
N GLY A 492 33.08 -9.90 9.42
CA GLY A 492 32.38 -10.35 10.61
C GLY A 492 33.32 -10.45 11.81
N ALA A 493 32.78 -10.56 13.02
CA ALA A 493 33.61 -10.73 14.21
C ALA A 493 34.19 -12.16 14.27
N ALA A 494 35.42 -12.31 14.78
CA ALA A 494 36.07 -13.63 14.88
C ALA A 494 35.29 -14.64 15.75
N VAL A 495 34.56 -14.12 16.74
CA VAL A 495 33.73 -14.91 17.68
C VAL A 495 32.28 -15.07 17.25
N LEU A 496 31.90 -14.51 16.09
CA LEU A 496 30.51 -14.52 15.60
C LEU A 496 30.48 -14.95 14.15
N LEU A 497 29.87 -16.10 13.89
CA LEU A 497 29.54 -16.53 12.53
C LEU A 497 28.10 -16.09 12.23
N GLU A 498 27.93 -15.16 11.30
CA GLU A 498 26.61 -14.78 10.79
C GLU A 498 26.36 -15.48 9.45
N SER A 499 25.20 -16.09 9.31
CA SER A 499 24.73 -16.82 8.15
C SER A 499 23.48 -16.14 7.62
N PHE A 500 23.40 -15.87 6.32
CA PHE A 500 22.26 -15.15 5.70
C PHE A 500 21.41 -16.09 4.85
N ASN A 501 20.14 -15.76 4.64
CA ASN A 501 19.16 -16.67 4.01
C ASN A 501 19.37 -16.91 2.50
N GLY A 502 20.03 -15.99 1.79
CA GLY A 502 20.32 -16.09 0.34
C GLY A 502 19.13 -15.84 -0.59
N LEU A 503 18.03 -15.22 -0.11
CA LEU A 503 16.86 -14.86 -0.93
C LEU A 503 17.23 -13.94 -2.10
N ASP A 504 18.16 -13.03 -1.88
CA ASP A 504 18.71 -12.13 -2.89
C ASP A 504 19.40 -12.89 -4.04
N TYR A 505 20.21 -13.91 -3.71
CA TYR A 505 20.81 -14.80 -4.71
C TYR A 505 19.76 -15.57 -5.48
N MET A 506 18.83 -16.20 -4.77
CA MET A 506 17.77 -17.02 -5.37
C MET A 506 16.90 -16.19 -6.33
N LEU A 507 16.55 -14.96 -5.94
CA LEU A 507 15.77 -14.10 -6.81
C LEU A 507 16.57 -13.61 -8.02
N LEU A 508 17.82 -13.17 -7.85
CA LEU A 508 18.68 -12.78 -8.98
C LEU A 508 18.84 -13.95 -9.97
N HIS A 509 19.07 -15.16 -9.45
CA HIS A 509 19.21 -16.38 -10.24
C HIS A 509 17.99 -16.58 -11.15
N ASN A 510 16.79 -16.60 -10.57
CA ASN A 510 15.59 -16.87 -11.34
C ASN A 510 15.30 -15.75 -12.34
N LEU A 511 15.41 -14.48 -11.92
CA LEU A 511 15.18 -13.33 -12.79
C LEU A 511 16.14 -13.32 -13.99
N PHE A 512 17.43 -13.61 -13.77
CA PHE A 512 18.43 -13.68 -14.83
C PHE A 512 18.07 -14.72 -15.89
N TYR A 513 17.74 -15.94 -15.48
CA TYR A 513 17.41 -17.01 -16.44
C TYR A 513 16.03 -16.85 -17.08
N ILE A 514 15.08 -16.20 -16.41
CA ILE A 514 13.81 -15.80 -17.04
C ILE A 514 14.06 -14.74 -18.12
N ALA A 515 14.91 -13.75 -17.83
CA ALA A 515 15.21 -12.68 -18.77
C ALA A 515 16.16 -13.12 -19.92
N ALA A 516 17.02 -14.12 -19.70
CA ALA A 516 17.95 -14.64 -20.71
C ALA A 516 18.02 -16.18 -20.73
N PRO A 517 16.95 -16.87 -21.16
CA PRO A 517 16.82 -18.33 -21.07
C PRO A 517 17.88 -19.11 -21.87
N ARG A 518 18.47 -18.50 -22.90
CA ARG A 518 19.56 -19.12 -23.70
C ARG A 518 20.79 -19.53 -22.88
N TYR A 519 20.98 -18.94 -21.70
CA TYR A 519 22.09 -19.29 -20.80
C TYR A 519 21.76 -20.44 -19.84
N PHE A 520 20.52 -20.93 -19.83
CA PHE A 520 20.11 -22.09 -19.04
C PHE A 520 20.29 -23.37 -19.87
N GLN A 521 21.45 -24.03 -19.77
CA GLN A 521 21.76 -25.22 -20.57
C GLN A 521 22.19 -26.41 -19.72
N SER A 522 21.59 -27.57 -20.01
CA SER A 522 21.98 -28.92 -19.55
C SER A 522 22.18 -29.05 -18.04
N VAL A 523 21.17 -28.67 -17.26
CA VAL A 523 21.23 -28.77 -15.80
C VAL A 523 20.96 -30.21 -15.34
N GLN A 524 21.80 -30.72 -14.44
CA GLN A 524 21.61 -32.02 -13.82
C GLN A 524 20.62 -31.91 -12.66
N PHE A 525 19.46 -32.53 -12.84
CA PHE A 525 18.40 -32.55 -11.85
C PHE A 525 18.71 -33.51 -10.68
N ARG A 526 18.32 -33.11 -9.46
CA ARG A 526 18.20 -33.98 -8.28
C ARG A 526 16.81 -33.81 -7.69
N SER A 527 16.12 -34.92 -7.48
CA SER A 527 14.79 -34.90 -6.87
C SER A 527 14.88 -34.55 -5.40
N HIS A 528 14.01 -33.63 -4.97
CA HIS A 528 13.89 -33.22 -3.58
C HIS A 528 12.66 -33.86 -2.93
N SER A 529 12.69 -33.96 -1.62
CA SER A 529 11.57 -34.52 -0.86
C SER A 529 10.32 -33.65 -1.00
N ARG A 530 9.15 -34.29 -1.17
CA ARG A 530 7.86 -33.58 -1.13
C ARG A 530 7.61 -33.06 0.29
N ILE A 531 7.21 -31.80 0.41
CA ILE A 531 6.81 -31.21 1.69
C ILE A 531 5.35 -31.61 1.99
N PRO A 532 4.96 -31.76 3.26
CA PRO A 532 3.59 -32.06 3.64
C PRO A 532 2.62 -30.99 3.15
N ASP A 533 1.42 -31.43 2.77
CA ASP A 533 0.36 -30.51 2.35
C ASP A 533 -0.09 -29.66 3.55
N LEU A 534 -0.17 -28.34 3.38
CA LEU A 534 -0.76 -27.45 4.36
C LEU A 534 -2.27 -27.60 4.41
N SER A 535 -2.81 -27.65 5.62
CA SER A 535 -4.23 -27.37 5.84
C SER A 535 -4.50 -25.88 5.65
N PRO A 536 -5.72 -25.49 5.21
CA PRO A 536 -6.16 -24.11 5.33
C PRO A 536 -5.98 -23.61 6.77
N PRO A 537 -5.60 -22.33 6.97
CA PRO A 537 -5.43 -21.79 8.32
C PRO A 537 -6.74 -21.91 9.09
N GLY A 538 -6.71 -22.57 10.25
CA GLY A 538 -7.83 -22.66 11.18
C GLY A 538 -8.03 -21.37 11.98
N TRP A 539 -7.72 -20.21 11.40
CA TRP A 539 -8.04 -18.94 12.04
C TRP A 539 -9.54 -18.93 12.30
N PRO A 540 -9.99 -18.37 13.44
CA PRO A 540 -11.40 -18.06 13.57
C PRO A 540 -11.72 -17.19 12.37
N VAL A 541 -12.40 -17.77 11.39
CA VAL A 541 -13.20 -17.00 10.45
C VAL A 541 -14.17 -16.34 11.41
N PRO A 542 -14.11 -15.01 11.62
CA PRO A 542 -15.25 -14.35 12.25
C PRO A 542 -16.46 -14.93 11.51
N ALA A 543 -17.44 -15.49 12.24
CA ALA A 543 -18.45 -16.34 11.62
C ALA A 543 -18.89 -15.66 10.32
N ALA A 544 -18.93 -16.35 9.16
CA ALA A 544 -19.16 -15.67 7.88
C ALA A 544 -20.42 -14.76 7.90
N ALA A 545 -21.32 -14.98 8.87
CA ALA A 545 -22.44 -14.15 9.29
C ALA A 545 -22.12 -12.87 10.10
N GLU A 546 -20.86 -12.49 10.27
CA GLU A 546 -20.38 -11.35 11.06
C GLU A 546 -19.41 -10.46 10.29
N ILE A 547 -18.88 -10.91 9.14
CA ILE A 547 -18.01 -10.08 8.30
C ILE A 547 -18.89 -9.52 7.19
N PRO A 548 -19.33 -8.24 7.30
CA PRO A 548 -20.12 -7.67 6.24
C PRO A 548 -19.25 -7.54 4.97
N PRO A 549 -19.86 -7.51 3.78
CA PRO A 549 -19.10 -7.46 2.54
C PRO A 549 -18.11 -6.30 2.52
N LEU A 550 -16.89 -6.58 2.06
CA LEU A 550 -15.86 -5.55 1.97
C LEU A 550 -15.99 -4.84 0.64
N GLY A 551 -15.85 -3.51 0.68
CA GLY A 551 -15.74 -2.75 -0.54
C GLY A 551 -15.22 -1.35 -0.30
N TYR A 552 -14.89 -0.70 -1.41
CA TYR A 552 -14.38 0.65 -1.45
C TYR A 552 -14.87 1.34 -2.72
N VAL A 553 -14.82 2.66 -2.70
CA VAL A 553 -15.16 3.49 -3.84
C VAL A 553 -13.92 4.08 -4.50
N SER A 554 -13.96 4.22 -5.82
CA SER A 554 -13.03 5.05 -6.58
C SER A 554 -13.79 6.08 -7.40
N PHE A 555 -13.15 7.20 -7.72
CA PHE A 555 -13.79 8.35 -8.36
C PHE A 555 -13.27 8.54 -9.79
N GLY A 556 -14.19 8.75 -10.72
CA GLY A 556 -13.90 9.24 -12.06
C GLY A 556 -13.61 10.73 -12.06
N THR A 557 -13.13 11.25 -13.19
CA THR A 557 -12.87 12.68 -13.35
C THR A 557 -14.19 13.47 -13.29
N PRO A 558 -14.33 14.44 -12.38
CA PRO A 558 -15.49 15.31 -12.35
C PRO A 558 -15.68 16.04 -13.68
N ARG A 559 -16.92 16.09 -14.19
CA ARG A 559 -17.26 16.77 -15.45
C ARG A 559 -18.44 17.74 -15.27
N THR A 560 -18.34 18.93 -15.84
CA THR A 560 -19.46 19.86 -15.92
C THR A 560 -20.45 19.36 -16.97
N ILE A 561 -21.73 19.34 -16.61
CA ILE A 561 -22.82 19.01 -17.53
C ILE A 561 -23.77 20.21 -17.66
N ASP A 562 -24.07 20.56 -18.91
CA ASP A 562 -25.13 21.49 -19.26
C ASP A 562 -26.45 20.69 -19.33
N ARG A 563 -27.40 21.05 -18.46
CA ARG A 563 -28.72 20.40 -18.42
C ARG A 563 -29.77 21.07 -19.31
N GLY A 564 -29.42 22.13 -20.05
CA GLY A 564 -30.34 22.86 -20.93
C GLY A 564 -31.36 23.74 -20.18
N GLU A 565 -31.29 23.79 -18.86
CA GLU A 565 -31.88 24.81 -17.99
C GLU A 565 -30.73 25.67 -17.47
N SER A 566 -30.97 26.89 -16.98
CA SER A 566 -29.91 27.87 -16.60
C SER A 566 -29.03 27.45 -15.40
N THR A 567 -28.92 26.16 -15.11
CA THR A 567 -28.15 25.57 -14.03
C THR A 567 -27.14 24.56 -14.59
N GLU A 568 -25.87 24.95 -14.60
CA GLU A 568 -24.77 23.98 -14.74
C GLU A 568 -24.72 23.06 -13.51
N ALA A 569 -24.33 21.79 -13.69
CA ALA A 569 -24.15 20.83 -12.60
C ALA A 569 -22.81 20.08 -12.74
N MET A 570 -22.25 19.65 -11.61
CA MET A 570 -21.08 18.77 -11.60
C MET A 570 -21.54 17.32 -11.59
N GLN A 571 -21.00 16.50 -12.48
CA GLN A 571 -21.19 15.06 -12.47
C GLN A 571 -19.89 14.34 -12.10
N VAL A 572 -19.97 13.42 -11.15
CA VAL A 572 -18.86 12.57 -10.73
C VAL A 572 -19.27 11.11 -10.86
N ASP A 573 -18.49 10.35 -11.60
CA ASP A 573 -18.64 8.90 -11.71
C ASP A 573 -18.00 8.25 -10.48
N ILE A 574 -18.70 7.36 -9.78
CA ILE A 574 -18.23 6.68 -8.58
C ILE A 574 -18.30 5.18 -8.84
N PHE A 575 -17.15 4.51 -8.80
CA PHE A 575 -17.03 3.08 -9.05
C PHE A 575 -16.92 2.36 -7.71
N LEU A 576 -17.89 1.49 -7.44
CA LEU A 576 -17.88 0.66 -6.25
C LEU A 576 -17.25 -0.69 -6.58
N HIS A 577 -16.21 -1.04 -5.84
CA HIS A 577 -15.60 -2.36 -5.87
C HIS A 577 -15.93 -3.07 -4.57
N TYR A 578 -16.48 -4.27 -4.65
CA TYR A 578 -16.93 -5.00 -3.48
C TYR A 578 -16.84 -6.50 -3.75
N THR A 579 -16.63 -7.26 -2.69
CA THR A 579 -16.72 -8.72 -2.67
C THR A 579 -17.28 -9.14 -1.32
N ASP A 580 -18.02 -10.25 -1.28
CA ASP A 580 -18.27 -10.93 -0.01
C ASP A 580 -16.96 -11.53 0.55
N PRO A 581 -16.96 -12.06 1.78
CA PRO A 581 -15.78 -12.72 2.37
C PRO A 581 -15.24 -13.90 1.55
N ASP A 582 -16.03 -14.48 0.66
CA ASP A 582 -15.67 -15.58 -0.23
C ASP A 582 -15.17 -15.11 -1.61
N GLY A 583 -15.17 -13.79 -1.86
CA GLY A 583 -14.77 -13.19 -3.14
C GLY A 583 -15.89 -13.09 -4.18
N ASP A 584 -17.13 -13.41 -3.84
CA ASP A 584 -18.30 -13.38 -4.72
C ASP A 584 -18.96 -11.98 -4.70
N THR A 585 -19.14 -11.40 -5.88
CA THR A 585 -19.81 -10.10 -6.03
C THR A 585 -21.32 -10.25 -6.16
N ASP A 586 -21.81 -11.40 -6.63
CA ASP A 586 -23.22 -11.56 -6.99
C ASP A 586 -24.12 -11.73 -5.76
N ARG A 587 -23.51 -12.01 -4.60
CA ARG A 587 -24.18 -12.22 -3.31
C ARG A 587 -24.30 -10.97 -2.45
N VAL A 588 -23.74 -9.85 -2.92
CA VAL A 588 -23.71 -8.61 -2.15
C VAL A 588 -24.77 -7.65 -2.69
N ALA A 589 -25.80 -7.43 -1.89
CA ALA A 589 -26.77 -6.38 -2.12
C ALA A 589 -26.13 -5.00 -1.88
N VAL A 590 -26.31 -4.10 -2.83
CA VAL A 590 -25.69 -2.78 -2.80
C VAL A 590 -26.76 -1.68 -2.78
N GLY A 591 -26.81 -0.91 -1.69
CA GLY A 591 -27.65 0.26 -1.49
C GLY A 591 -26.85 1.55 -1.25
N HIS A 592 -27.55 2.68 -1.12
CA HIS A 592 -26.95 3.97 -0.73
C HIS A 592 -27.99 4.87 -0.07
N ASP A 593 -27.55 5.85 0.73
CA ASP A 593 -28.41 6.95 1.19
C ASP A 593 -28.39 8.14 0.22
N LEU A 594 -29.12 9.19 0.60
CA LEU A 594 -29.16 10.44 -0.15
C LEU A 594 -28.11 11.41 0.44
N PRO A 595 -27.26 12.03 -0.41
CA PRO A 595 -26.34 13.06 0.05
C PRO A 595 -27.11 14.28 0.58
N GLY A 596 -26.47 15.06 1.44
CA GLY A 596 -27.02 16.35 1.89
C GLY A 596 -27.18 17.38 0.76
N GLU A 597 -26.39 17.26 -0.31
CA GLU A 597 -26.48 18.07 -1.52
C GLU A 597 -26.32 17.21 -2.77
N GLY A 598 -27.10 17.49 -3.82
CA GLY A 598 -27.05 16.76 -5.09
C GLY A 598 -27.90 15.49 -5.13
N ILE A 599 -27.68 14.67 -6.16
CA ILE A 599 -28.42 13.44 -6.44
C ILE A 599 -27.43 12.34 -6.79
N VAL A 600 -27.53 11.20 -6.11
CA VAL A 600 -26.80 9.97 -6.49
C VAL A 600 -27.74 9.03 -7.23
N ARG A 601 -27.31 8.52 -8.39
CA ARG A 601 -28.02 7.52 -9.17
C ARG A 601 -27.15 6.29 -9.38
N LYS A 602 -27.65 5.11 -9.02
CA LYS A 602 -27.02 3.83 -9.38
C LYS A 602 -27.32 3.48 -10.84
N ILE A 603 -26.28 3.18 -11.61
CA ILE A 603 -26.33 2.76 -13.02
C ILE A 603 -25.50 1.47 -13.14
N GLY A 604 -26.17 0.32 -13.02
CA GLY A 604 -25.48 -0.98 -12.97
C GLY A 604 -24.60 -1.09 -11.72
N SER A 605 -23.31 -1.34 -11.92
CA SER A 605 -22.28 -1.40 -10.87
C SER A 605 -21.65 -0.05 -10.51
N LYS A 606 -22.08 1.03 -11.17
CA LYS A 606 -21.56 2.37 -10.99
C LYS A 606 -22.58 3.25 -10.27
N PHE A 607 -22.10 4.23 -9.51
CA PHE A 607 -22.89 5.34 -8.98
C PHE A 607 -22.53 6.62 -9.73
N GLU A 608 -23.50 7.49 -9.92
CA GLU A 608 -23.36 8.77 -10.59
C GLU A 608 -23.87 9.84 -9.65
N PHE A 609 -22.96 10.68 -9.17
CA PHE A 609 -23.32 11.85 -8.38
C PHE A 609 -23.52 13.05 -9.31
N THR A 610 -24.60 13.81 -9.12
CA THR A 610 -24.77 15.15 -9.69
C THR A 610 -25.02 16.18 -8.60
N GLY A 611 -24.14 17.18 -8.48
CA GLY A 611 -24.22 18.25 -7.48
C GLY A 611 -24.26 19.65 -8.10
N PRO A 612 -24.66 20.67 -7.31
CA PRO A 612 -24.61 22.07 -7.75
C PRO A 612 -23.17 22.56 -7.96
N VAL A 613 -22.97 23.55 -8.84
CA VAL A 613 -21.66 24.24 -9.05
C VAL A 613 -21.67 25.71 -8.67
N TYR A 614 -22.78 26.21 -8.10
CA TYR A 614 -22.98 27.62 -7.73
C TYR A 614 -22.97 27.83 -6.22
N GLY A 615 -22.52 29.01 -5.78
CA GLY A 615 -22.72 29.53 -4.42
C GLY A 615 -21.63 29.21 -3.39
N ALA A 616 -20.66 28.34 -3.70
CA ALA A 616 -19.50 28.12 -2.84
C ALA A 616 -18.22 27.89 -3.64
N ALA A 617 -17.09 28.44 -3.16
CA ALA A 617 -15.76 28.19 -3.76
C ALA A 617 -15.37 26.70 -3.75
N LYS A 618 -15.97 25.94 -2.85
CA LYS A 618 -15.78 24.51 -2.67
C LYS A 618 -17.07 23.92 -2.10
N HIS A 619 -17.62 22.93 -2.78
CA HIS A 619 -18.73 22.14 -2.26
C HIS A 619 -18.18 20.87 -1.62
N ARG A 620 -18.84 20.47 -0.52
CA ARG A 620 -18.55 19.24 0.20
C ARG A 620 -19.86 18.55 0.50
N THR A 621 -19.95 17.29 0.13
CA THR A 621 -21.04 16.43 0.56
C THR A 621 -20.49 15.03 0.83
N SER A 622 -21.27 14.21 1.48
CA SER A 622 -20.99 12.79 1.63
C SER A 622 -22.29 12.02 1.54
N PHE A 623 -22.18 10.77 1.13
CA PHE A 623 -23.26 9.79 1.19
C PHE A 623 -22.63 8.45 1.55
N THR A 624 -23.41 7.56 2.12
CA THR A 624 -22.97 6.25 2.56
C THR A 624 -23.50 5.20 1.59
N ILE A 625 -22.59 4.37 1.09
CA ILE A 625 -22.93 3.16 0.34
C ILE A 625 -23.02 2.00 1.31
N TYR A 626 -24.03 1.17 1.12
CA TYR A 626 -24.30 0.03 1.95
C TYR A 626 -24.05 -1.25 1.18
N LEU A 627 -23.16 -2.10 1.69
CA LEU A 627 -22.99 -3.45 1.18
C LEU A 627 -23.64 -4.41 2.16
N GLN A 628 -24.54 -5.24 1.68
CA GLN A 628 -25.29 -6.17 2.52
C GLN A 628 -25.15 -7.57 1.96
N ASP A 629 -24.76 -8.54 2.78
CA ASP A 629 -24.71 -9.93 2.36
C ASP A 629 -26.11 -10.58 2.35
N GLU A 630 -26.18 -11.85 1.95
CA GLU A 630 -27.41 -12.65 1.96
C GLU A 630 -28.03 -12.82 3.37
N GLN A 631 -27.24 -12.57 4.41
CA GLN A 631 -27.60 -12.79 5.82
C GLN A 631 -28.03 -11.47 6.49
N GLY A 632 -27.97 -10.36 5.74
CA GLY A 632 -28.42 -9.04 6.17
C GLY A 632 -27.35 -8.22 6.89
N GLN A 633 -26.12 -8.70 7.01
CA GLN A 633 -25.02 -7.93 7.60
C GLN A 633 -24.57 -6.84 6.67
N ARG A 634 -24.34 -5.65 7.23
CA ARG A 634 -24.14 -4.42 6.46
C ARG A 634 -22.76 -3.85 6.72
N ASN A 635 -22.05 -3.50 5.65
CA ASN A 635 -20.89 -2.63 5.68
C ASN A 635 -21.29 -1.27 5.13
N GLU A 636 -20.77 -0.22 5.75
CA GLU A 636 -21.06 1.16 5.41
C GLU A 636 -19.78 1.81 4.89
N ILE A 637 -19.84 2.33 3.67
CA ILE A 637 -18.72 3.03 3.03
C ILE A 637 -19.12 4.48 2.91
N ASP A 638 -18.53 5.33 3.75
CA ASP A 638 -18.69 6.77 3.61
C ASP A 638 -17.92 7.27 2.39
N VAL A 639 -18.65 7.93 1.49
CA VAL A 639 -18.14 8.45 0.23
C VAL A 639 -18.02 9.97 0.33
N PRO A 640 -16.86 10.51 0.75
CA PRO A 640 -16.65 11.95 0.75
C PRO A 640 -16.52 12.47 -0.68
N LEU A 641 -17.29 13.50 -1.01
CA LEU A 641 -17.25 14.19 -2.28
C LEU A 641 -16.88 15.65 -2.05
N GLU A 642 -15.85 16.10 -2.77
CA GLU A 642 -15.41 17.48 -2.76
C GLU A 642 -15.14 17.94 -4.19
N TRP A 643 -15.73 19.07 -4.58
CA TRP A 643 -15.50 19.67 -5.89
C TRP A 643 -15.47 21.20 -5.78
N ASN A 644 -14.79 21.83 -6.72
CA ASN A 644 -14.74 23.29 -6.78
C ASN A 644 -16.03 23.81 -7.42
N GLY A 645 -16.74 24.69 -6.72
CA GLY A 645 -17.74 25.58 -7.34
C GLY A 645 -17.04 26.90 -7.65
N ARG A 646 -17.21 27.45 -8.85
CA ARG A 646 -16.66 28.76 -9.22
C ARG A 646 -17.56 29.55 -10.17
N ILE A 647 -18.79 29.10 -10.31
CA ILE A 647 -19.76 29.79 -11.15
C ILE A 647 -20.62 30.60 -10.18
N ASN A 648 -20.44 31.91 -10.18
CA ASN A 648 -21.28 32.81 -9.39
C ASN A 648 -22.72 32.78 -9.92
N HIS A 649 -23.69 33.04 -9.06
CA HIS A 649 -25.03 33.33 -9.55
C HIS A 649 -24.99 34.58 -10.46
N PRO A 650 -25.81 34.65 -11.53
CA PRO A 650 -25.95 35.87 -12.31
C PRO A 650 -26.32 37.05 -11.39
N PRO A 651 -25.71 38.23 -11.54
CA PRO A 651 -25.94 39.34 -10.63
C PRO A 651 -27.40 39.81 -10.71
N ARG A 652 -27.96 40.25 -9.59
CA ARG A 652 -29.27 40.90 -9.57
C ARG A 652 -29.12 42.38 -9.87
N VAL A 653 -29.73 42.84 -10.95
CA VAL A 653 -29.74 44.27 -11.31
C VAL A 653 -30.99 44.94 -10.74
N GLY A 654 -30.81 46.06 -10.04
CA GLY A 654 -31.86 46.93 -9.53
C GLY A 654 -31.52 48.38 -9.81
N ALA A 655 -32.50 49.27 -9.73
CA ALA A 655 -32.27 50.70 -9.83
C ALA A 655 -33.29 51.50 -9.04
N VAL A 656 -32.87 52.68 -8.55
CA VAL A 656 -33.75 53.70 -7.97
C VAL A 656 -33.72 54.90 -8.89
N ILE A 657 -34.89 55.31 -9.38
CA ILE A 657 -35.05 56.41 -10.34
C ILE A 657 -35.79 57.55 -9.65
N TYR A 658 -35.27 58.76 -9.76
CA TYR A 658 -35.95 59.97 -9.28
C TYR A 658 -35.79 61.12 -10.27
N LEU A 659 -36.79 62.01 -10.31
CA LEU A 659 -36.78 63.20 -11.14
C LEU A 659 -35.81 64.23 -10.53
N ASP A 660 -34.82 64.66 -11.32
CA ASP A 660 -33.80 65.64 -10.91
C ASP A 660 -34.30 67.06 -11.18
N ARG A 661 -34.72 67.32 -12.42
CA ARG A 661 -35.26 68.62 -12.82
C ARG A 661 -36.13 68.54 -14.08
N ILE A 662 -37.03 69.50 -14.22
CA ILE A 662 -37.78 69.75 -15.45
C ILE A 662 -37.21 71.03 -16.08
N VAL A 663 -36.75 70.92 -17.31
CA VAL A 663 -36.30 72.04 -18.12
C VAL A 663 -37.41 72.42 -19.08
N VAL A 664 -37.82 73.69 -19.06
CA VAL A 664 -38.82 74.21 -19.99
C VAL A 664 -38.11 74.88 -21.16
N GLY A 665 -38.33 74.35 -22.36
CA GLY A 665 -37.91 74.93 -23.62
C GLY A 665 -39.05 75.76 -24.22
N GLY A 666 -39.02 77.08 -23.99
CA GLY A 666 -39.95 78.01 -24.62
C GLY A 666 -41.38 78.01 -24.05
N THR A 667 -42.11 79.07 -24.38
CA THR A 667 -43.51 79.27 -23.99
C THR A 667 -44.38 79.50 -25.23
N ALA A 668 -45.60 78.95 -25.21
CA ALA A 668 -46.64 79.24 -26.18
C ALA A 668 -47.81 79.84 -25.41
N LEU A 669 -48.20 81.08 -25.76
CA LEU A 669 -49.31 81.79 -25.10
C LEU A 669 -49.14 81.94 -23.57
N GLY A 670 -47.90 82.05 -23.10
CA GLY A 670 -47.58 82.15 -21.67
C GLY A 670 -47.55 80.81 -20.91
N VAL A 671 -47.78 79.68 -21.58
CA VAL A 671 -47.69 78.32 -21.01
C VAL A 671 -46.43 77.61 -21.54
N PRO A 672 -45.69 76.85 -20.71
CA PRO A 672 -44.61 75.97 -21.16
C PRO A 672 -45.02 75.09 -22.35
N ALA A 673 -44.33 75.20 -23.50
CA ALA A 673 -44.75 74.53 -24.74
C ALA A 673 -44.07 73.18 -24.95
N TRP A 674 -42.81 73.04 -24.54
CA TRP A 674 -42.05 71.80 -24.56
C TRP A 674 -40.90 71.87 -23.58
N GLY A 675 -40.22 70.76 -23.38
CA GLY A 675 -39.09 70.70 -22.49
C GLY A 675 -38.51 69.31 -22.35
N THR A 676 -37.64 69.15 -21.37
CA THR A 676 -37.12 67.85 -20.97
C THR A 676 -37.37 67.61 -19.49
N ALA A 677 -37.58 66.35 -19.12
CA ALA A 677 -37.48 65.89 -17.75
C ALA A 677 -36.17 65.11 -17.63
N GLU A 678 -35.30 65.58 -16.74
CA GLU A 678 -34.04 64.93 -16.42
C GLU A 678 -34.22 64.11 -15.15
N TRP A 679 -33.87 62.82 -15.23
CA TRP A 679 -33.96 61.86 -14.14
C TRP A 679 -32.56 61.36 -13.79
N ASN A 680 -32.36 61.06 -12.52
CA ASN A 680 -31.18 60.34 -12.04
C ASN A 680 -31.61 58.93 -11.65
N MET A 681 -30.91 57.94 -12.19
CA MET A 681 -31.08 56.53 -11.91
C MET A 681 -29.82 56.00 -11.24
N THR A 682 -29.93 55.56 -9.99
CA THR A 682 -28.85 54.85 -9.28
C THR A 682 -29.01 53.35 -9.51
N VAL A 683 -28.04 52.73 -10.16
CA VAL A 683 -28.01 51.29 -10.48
C VAL A 683 -27.30 50.53 -9.37
N TYR A 684 -27.91 49.42 -8.95
CA TYR A 684 -27.34 48.46 -8.00
C TYR A 684 -27.18 47.11 -8.71
N VAL A 685 -25.97 46.59 -8.71
CA VAL A 685 -25.66 45.25 -9.22
C VAL A 685 -25.27 44.43 -8.01
N VAL A 686 -26.19 43.59 -7.53
CA VAL A 686 -25.99 42.81 -6.30
C VAL A 686 -25.58 41.40 -6.68
N ASP A 687 -24.37 41.02 -6.29
CA ASP A 687 -23.95 39.63 -6.28
C ASP A 687 -24.74 38.88 -5.19
N PRO A 688 -25.58 37.89 -5.54
CA PRO A 688 -26.36 37.12 -4.56
C PRO A 688 -25.48 36.39 -3.54
N ASP A 689 -24.23 36.09 -3.91
CA ASP A 689 -23.29 35.31 -3.12
C ASP A 689 -22.44 36.20 -2.20
N TYR A 690 -22.53 37.53 -2.34
CA TYR A 690 -21.79 38.47 -1.51
C TYR A 690 -22.70 39.14 -0.47
N PRO A 691 -22.37 39.10 0.84
CA PRO A 691 -23.27 39.53 1.91
C PRO A 691 -23.43 41.06 2.00
N MET A 692 -22.68 41.84 1.23
CA MET A 692 -22.81 43.29 1.16
C MET A 692 -23.10 43.74 -0.28
N PRO A 693 -24.23 44.43 -0.55
CA PRO A 693 -24.49 44.95 -1.89
C PRO A 693 -23.49 46.07 -2.21
N GLU A 694 -22.45 45.73 -2.96
CA GLU A 694 -21.52 46.71 -3.53
C GLU A 694 -22.01 47.13 -4.92
N PRO A 695 -21.87 48.41 -5.32
CA PRO A 695 -22.20 48.83 -6.67
C PRO A 695 -21.23 48.17 -7.68
N GLY A 696 -21.71 47.16 -8.41
CA GLY A 696 -20.98 46.52 -9.50
C GLY A 696 -21.03 47.30 -10.83
N PRO A 697 -20.09 47.03 -11.76
CA PRO A 697 -20.05 47.67 -13.07
C PRO A 697 -21.32 47.33 -13.90
N PHE A 698 -21.77 48.29 -14.71
CA PHE A 698 -22.92 48.11 -15.59
C PHE A 698 -22.70 48.74 -16.96
N LEU A 699 -23.48 48.31 -17.95
CA LEU A 699 -23.53 48.86 -19.30
C LEU A 699 -24.98 49.15 -19.69
N ILE A 700 -25.22 50.27 -20.39
CA ILE A 700 -26.51 50.52 -21.05
C ILE A 700 -26.50 49.77 -22.39
N THR A 701 -27.36 48.78 -22.54
CA THR A 701 -27.41 47.92 -23.73
C THR A 701 -28.59 48.20 -24.66
N GLY A 702 -29.57 48.99 -24.21
CA GLY A 702 -30.71 49.41 -25.03
C GLY A 702 -31.40 50.65 -24.46
N MET A 703 -32.03 51.44 -25.34
CA MET A 703 -32.81 52.63 -24.98
C MET A 703 -33.97 52.79 -25.98
N GLU A 704 -35.15 53.17 -25.50
CA GLU A 704 -36.31 53.48 -26.34
C GLU A 704 -37.02 54.75 -25.84
N ASN A 705 -37.29 55.71 -26.74
CA ASN A 705 -38.01 56.96 -26.47
C ASN A 705 -37.44 57.85 -25.34
N LEU A 706 -36.16 57.66 -25.00
CA LEU A 706 -35.39 58.46 -24.06
C LEU A 706 -33.91 58.51 -24.45
N VAL A 707 -33.13 59.35 -23.80
CA VAL A 707 -31.67 59.34 -23.87
C VAL A 707 -31.11 59.05 -22.49
N ALA A 708 -30.26 58.04 -22.36
CA ALA A 708 -29.60 57.68 -21.10
C ALA A 708 -28.08 57.62 -21.27
N PHE A 709 -27.33 58.13 -20.29
CA PHE A 709 -25.87 58.03 -20.27
C PHE A 709 -25.35 57.93 -18.83
N PRO A 710 -24.26 57.18 -18.59
CA PRO A 710 -23.69 57.06 -17.26
C PRO A 710 -23.07 58.39 -16.81
N THR A 711 -23.35 58.80 -15.56
CA THR A 711 -22.76 59.99 -14.93
C THR A 711 -21.76 59.65 -13.83
N SER A 712 -21.83 58.43 -13.28
CA SER A 712 -20.83 57.86 -12.38
C SER A 712 -20.77 56.34 -12.54
N ALA A 713 -19.95 55.67 -11.74
CA ALA A 713 -19.85 54.21 -11.70
C ALA A 713 -21.17 53.49 -11.33
N ASN A 714 -22.13 54.20 -10.74
CA ASN A 714 -23.42 53.64 -10.30
C ASN A 714 -24.62 54.54 -10.63
N THR A 715 -24.45 55.61 -11.41
CA THR A 715 -25.54 56.51 -11.77
C THR A 715 -25.65 56.69 -13.28
N VAL A 716 -26.90 56.74 -13.75
CA VAL A 716 -27.28 57.01 -15.12
C VAL A 716 -28.19 58.23 -15.12
N LYS A 717 -27.88 59.20 -15.97
CA LYS A 717 -28.76 60.32 -16.24
C LYS A 717 -29.65 59.98 -17.42
N ILE A 718 -30.96 60.14 -17.23
CA ILE A 718 -31.98 59.86 -18.22
C ILE A 718 -32.65 61.18 -18.59
N ILE A 719 -32.85 61.42 -19.87
CA ILE A 719 -33.51 62.62 -20.39
C ILE A 719 -34.70 62.16 -21.22
N THR A 720 -35.89 62.60 -20.84
CA THR A 720 -37.12 62.37 -21.58
C THR A 720 -37.63 63.71 -22.12
N ALA A 721 -38.14 63.73 -23.33
CA ALA A 721 -38.72 64.93 -23.94
C ALA A 721 -40.23 64.97 -23.68
N TRP A 722 -40.76 66.16 -23.42
CA TRP A 722 -42.21 66.36 -23.29
C TRP A 722 -42.64 67.59 -24.09
N SER A 723 -43.91 67.61 -24.49
CA SER A 723 -44.52 68.79 -25.14
C SER A 723 -45.93 69.01 -24.63
N LEU A 724 -46.48 70.20 -24.81
CA LEU A 724 -47.86 70.50 -24.45
C LEU A 724 -48.86 69.58 -25.19
N LEU A 725 -48.51 69.11 -26.39
CA LEU A 725 -49.31 68.19 -27.18
C LEU A 725 -49.15 66.72 -26.74
N GLN A 726 -48.07 66.41 -26.03
CA GLN A 726 -47.76 65.08 -25.50
C GLN A 726 -47.06 65.23 -24.14
N PRO A 727 -47.83 65.59 -23.09
CA PRO A 727 -47.28 65.87 -21.77
C PRO A 727 -46.83 64.58 -21.07
N HIS A 728 -47.32 63.43 -21.53
CA HIS A 728 -47.01 62.11 -20.98
C HIS A 728 -46.29 61.22 -21.98
N GLY A 729 -45.42 60.37 -21.47
CA GLY A 729 -44.69 59.41 -22.27
C GLY A 729 -44.11 58.27 -21.43
N ALA A 730 -43.62 57.26 -22.14
CA ALA A 730 -42.85 56.18 -21.54
C ALA A 730 -41.63 55.92 -22.40
N GLY A 731 -40.50 55.67 -21.74
CA GLY A 731 -39.28 55.22 -22.38
C GLY A 731 -38.65 54.12 -21.55
N THR A 732 -37.83 53.29 -22.20
CA THR A 732 -37.13 52.19 -21.53
C THR A 732 -35.62 52.37 -21.63
N VAL A 733 -34.92 51.89 -20.61
CA VAL A 733 -33.46 51.74 -20.60
C VAL A 733 -33.12 50.33 -20.14
N THR A 734 -32.36 49.60 -20.96
CA THR A 734 -31.88 48.26 -20.61
C THR A 734 -30.46 48.36 -20.06
N ILE A 735 -30.27 47.83 -18.85
CA ILE A 735 -28.99 47.81 -18.16
C ILE A 735 -28.50 46.38 -18.02
N ARG A 736 -27.26 46.13 -18.47
CA ARG A 736 -26.51 44.90 -18.23
C ARG A 736 -25.58 45.12 -17.04
N GLY A 737 -25.86 44.48 -15.90
CA GLY A 737 -24.96 44.48 -14.74
C GLY A 737 -23.96 43.33 -14.84
N PHE A 738 -22.73 43.56 -14.36
CA PHE A 738 -21.67 42.56 -14.31
C PHE A 738 -21.23 42.31 -12.87
N ASP A 739 -20.95 41.06 -12.54
CA ASP A 739 -20.23 40.75 -11.31
C ASP A 739 -18.71 40.95 -11.48
N THR A 740 -17.95 40.72 -10.41
CA THR A 740 -16.48 40.87 -10.42
C THR A 740 -15.76 39.79 -11.25
N LEU A 741 -16.46 38.74 -11.68
CA LEU A 741 -15.92 37.60 -12.44
C LEU A 741 -16.37 37.57 -13.90
N GLY A 742 -17.19 38.53 -14.34
CA GLY A 742 -17.62 38.72 -15.72
C GLY A 742 -18.93 38.04 -16.10
N THR A 743 -19.70 37.47 -15.15
CA THR A 743 -21.08 37.05 -15.42
C THR A 743 -21.97 38.29 -15.53
N SER A 744 -23.05 38.21 -16.32
CA SER A 744 -23.89 39.39 -16.57
C SER A 744 -25.38 39.09 -16.64
N THR A 745 -26.19 40.02 -16.17
CA THR A 745 -27.66 39.98 -16.25
C THR A 745 -28.17 41.27 -16.86
N GLU A 746 -29.12 41.18 -17.80
CA GLU A 746 -29.83 42.34 -18.34
C GLU A 746 -31.15 42.59 -17.64
N LYS A 747 -31.48 43.87 -17.42
CA LYS A 747 -32.77 44.29 -16.90
C LYS A 747 -33.22 45.59 -17.55
N GLU A 748 -34.46 45.56 -18.01
CA GLU A 748 -35.14 46.73 -18.54
C GLU A 748 -35.81 47.53 -17.42
N PHE A 749 -35.65 48.86 -17.49
CA PHE A 749 -36.30 49.82 -16.59
C PHE A 749 -37.16 50.77 -17.42
N THR A 750 -38.42 50.94 -17.01
CA THR A 750 -39.35 51.88 -17.66
C THR A 750 -39.43 53.18 -16.87
N VAL A 751 -39.27 54.31 -17.56
CA VAL A 751 -39.49 55.66 -17.03
C VAL A 751 -40.78 56.21 -17.63
N GLN A 752 -41.74 56.55 -16.78
CA GLN A 752 -43.01 57.18 -17.16
C GLN A 752 -43.02 58.61 -16.65
N TRP A 753 -43.43 59.56 -17.49
CA TRP A 753 -43.54 60.98 -17.16
C TRP A 753 -44.88 61.56 -17.58
#